data_AF-A0A2S6SEA1-F1
#
_entry.id   AF-A0A2S6SEA1-F1
#
_cell.length_a   1.000
_cell.length_b   1.000
_cell.length_c   1.000
_cell.angle_alpha   90.00
_cell.angle_beta   90.00
_cell.angle_gamma   90.00
#
_symmetry.space_group_name_H-M   'P 1'
#
loop_
_entity.id
_entity.type
_entity.pdbx_description
1 polymer ?
#
loop_
_entity_poly.entity_id
_entity_poly.type
_entity_poly.pdbx_seq_one_letter_code
_entity_poly.pdbx_strand_id
1 'polypeptide(L)'
;MSLLQLLKINLTLCFLFITNINSVNAQSINNSDNKCNFITGKYSDELSDLKSFQSINVKINNYKNWVENSLAILTSRLGDSYIEKKYKKKFAAKITVNYLFGTCVYNAEVRQTGDIIDHIDYKREGILQSLSIKLIDGNIANIVGFKLLIKDTRNSESEILATLLLSKLGFLAPRTRMVDANINGNKHTMLFQENPVKEFLEKNLRREGPMFEGDETFVYELLPLKLSNLSLARLENKKWVGLGNNALKMALKAYSTLQYSYMESRGDINSNHALNIDMLTKDNNNLRRNFYEFEALVLSMGGSHGLGINNRKFYWNALLNGFEPIYYDGMINSELLPISFALDNDNLFYYSKKFLPAVKNLIFRVNQLNENTFVDSALSLCNSQDCSKNKIKTFLHNVKANLLYYQNKIQDNKNSILSTGKTNYKINYIVDSYENDLFSLLPKSNLYFIDINSVGKSNILSYKCNKIDCIEVNIKAEKLISLMKNTAIDLENISIFGGLYNDNDNNTESTYIDFLDTDIKHSLGSRISYDQKNRIIKFKQSKYNDWALLSNVKINNISFEMISDYKKIINEEKIERFNEYGLTGCLNFLQVDFVDTKIKTSGGGCEDSVNIIDSTGNIEEINVDNAFSDALDIDFSDLKVKKILVTKAKNDCLDLSFGKYFVNEAFLKECGDKGVSIGETSEFQALKIIASDTNIGISSKDSSLSKIDYFSGNNVNICYESYQKKQEFFGGQLYITKDNCIFETISKDNNSIIIIEEKESN
;
A
#
# COMPACT_ATOMS: atom_id res chain seq x y z
N MET A 1 8.29 67.85 26.06
CA MET A 1 7.00 67.14 25.92
C MET A 1 6.74 66.95 24.44
N SER A 2 7.41 66.08 23.68
CA SER A 2 7.90 64.69 23.88
C SER A 2 6.78 63.68 24.13
N LEU A 3 6.55 62.82 23.15
CA LEU A 3 6.35 61.36 23.23
C LEU A 3 6.22 60.82 21.78
N LEU A 4 7.22 61.01 20.90
CA LEU A 4 8.18 59.95 20.59
C LEU A 4 9.13 59.62 21.77
N GLN A 5 8.95 58.45 22.40
CA GLN A 5 9.95 57.64 23.12
C GLN A 5 9.24 56.62 24.02
N LEU A 6 9.26 55.33 23.62
CA LEU A 6 9.00 54.11 24.41
C LEU A 6 8.86 52.99 23.36
N LEU A 7 9.74 52.01 23.13
CA LEU A 7 10.98 51.57 23.76
C LEU A 7 11.94 51.08 22.64
N LYS A 8 13.17 51.57 22.65
CA LYS A 8 14.36 50.76 22.34
C LYS A 8 15.12 50.67 23.66
N ILE A 9 15.64 49.48 24.00
CA ILE A 9 17.01 49.24 24.51
C ILE A 9 17.10 47.94 25.35
N ASN A 10 18.11 47.16 24.95
CA ASN A 10 18.85 46.06 25.59
C ASN A 10 18.25 44.66 25.64
N LEU A 11 18.78 43.70 24.86
CA LEU A 11 20.12 43.06 24.87
C LEU A 11 20.31 42.07 26.03
N THR A 12 20.50 40.81 25.62
CA THR A 12 21.63 39.96 26.02
C THR A 12 21.84 39.76 27.52
N LEU A 13 21.39 38.63 28.05
CA LEU A 13 22.13 37.79 29.00
C LEU A 13 21.26 36.56 29.33
N CYS A 14 21.67 35.38 28.89
CA CYS A 14 21.50 34.13 29.65
C CYS A 14 22.23 32.99 28.92
N PHE A 15 23.56 33.08 28.93
CA PHE A 15 24.43 31.90 28.95
C PHE A 15 24.93 31.75 30.38
N LEU A 16 25.15 30.49 30.79
CA LEU A 16 25.72 29.98 32.04
C LEU A 16 24.74 29.45 33.10
N PHE A 17 24.53 28.13 32.99
CA PHE A 17 24.86 27.11 34.00
C PHE A 17 24.47 27.41 35.45
N ILE A 18 23.58 26.58 36.00
CA ILE A 18 23.88 25.74 37.17
C ILE A 18 23.16 24.39 36.99
N THR A 19 23.99 23.37 37.08
CA THR A 19 23.71 21.95 37.25
C THR A 19 22.72 21.68 38.39
N ASN A 20 21.72 20.85 38.15
CA ASN A 20 21.18 19.97 39.19
C ASN A 20 20.99 18.58 38.61
N ILE A 21 21.99 17.75 38.94
CA ILE A 21 21.94 16.30 38.93
C ILE A 21 20.77 15.91 39.85
N ASN A 22 19.68 15.44 39.27
CA ASN A 22 18.74 14.60 40.00
C ASN A 22 18.92 13.19 39.47
N SER A 23 19.56 12.38 40.30
CA SER A 23 19.47 10.92 40.28
C SER A 23 17.99 10.53 40.24
N VAL A 24 17.51 10.11 39.08
CA VAL A 24 16.19 9.49 38.96
C VAL A 24 16.33 8.08 39.52
N ASN A 25 16.02 7.96 40.81
CA ASN A 25 15.64 6.69 41.40
C ASN A 25 14.44 6.15 40.63
N ALA A 26 14.55 4.90 40.20
CA ALA A 26 13.46 4.10 39.66
C ALA A 26 12.27 4.12 40.63
N GLN A 27 11.31 4.99 40.38
CA GLN A 27 9.97 4.91 40.96
C GLN A 27 9.04 4.35 39.90
N SER A 28 8.45 3.20 40.26
CA SER A 28 7.41 2.47 39.55
C SER A 28 6.38 3.42 38.92
N ILE A 29 6.40 3.48 37.59
CA ILE A 29 5.35 4.08 36.78
C ILE A 29 4.11 3.20 36.94
N ASN A 30 3.05 3.75 37.52
CA ASN A 30 1.74 3.12 37.53
C ASN A 30 1.26 2.89 36.08
N ASN A 31 0.99 1.63 35.75
CA ASN A 31 0.52 1.12 34.45
C ASN A 31 -0.86 1.70 34.04
N SER A 32 -0.93 2.90 33.48
CA SER A 32 -2.15 3.43 32.83
C SER A 32 -2.05 3.64 31.32
N ASP A 33 -0.86 3.59 30.73
CA ASP A 33 -0.67 3.90 29.30
C ASP A 33 -0.46 2.67 28.39
N ASN A 34 -0.21 1.49 28.97
CA ASN A 34 -0.02 0.27 28.18
C ASN A 34 -1.36 -0.29 27.70
N LYS A 35 -1.53 -0.40 26.38
CA LYS A 35 -2.74 -0.95 25.74
C LYS A 35 -2.86 -2.46 25.91
N CYS A 36 -1.74 -3.15 26.03
CA CYS A 36 -1.65 -4.57 26.28
C CYS A 36 -1.09 -4.81 27.69
N ASN A 37 -1.51 -5.90 28.33
CA ASN A 37 -0.98 -6.30 29.63
C ASN A 37 0.37 -7.07 29.54
N PHE A 38 1.02 -7.02 28.39
CA PHE A 38 2.33 -7.60 28.09
C PHE A 38 3.13 -6.66 27.18
N ILE A 39 4.45 -6.86 27.10
CA ILE A 39 5.36 -6.11 26.21
C ILE A 39 5.17 -6.66 24.79
N THR A 40 4.62 -5.87 23.88
CA THR A 40 4.25 -6.34 22.54
C THR A 40 5.46 -6.81 21.72
N GLY A 41 6.61 -6.16 21.88
CA GLY A 41 7.87 -6.54 21.26
C GLY A 41 8.34 -7.96 21.59
N LYS A 42 7.90 -8.57 22.71
CA LYS A 42 8.23 -9.98 23.04
C LYS A 42 7.43 -11.00 22.24
N TYR A 43 6.32 -10.56 21.65
CA TYR A 43 5.35 -11.40 20.98
C TYR A 43 5.06 -10.89 19.56
N SER A 44 5.99 -10.13 18.95
CA SER A 44 5.74 -9.47 17.66
C SER A 44 5.36 -10.46 16.56
N ASP A 45 5.97 -11.66 16.54
CA ASP A 45 5.69 -12.70 15.56
C ASP A 45 4.28 -13.27 15.75
N GLU A 46 3.93 -13.65 16.99
CA GLU A 46 2.60 -14.15 17.31
C GLU A 46 1.52 -13.08 17.06
N LEU A 47 1.76 -11.84 17.48
CA LEU A 47 0.80 -10.75 17.30
C LEU A 47 0.56 -10.39 15.85
N SER A 48 1.55 -10.61 14.97
CA SER A 48 1.46 -10.37 13.52
C SER A 48 0.67 -11.47 12.79
N ASP A 49 0.50 -12.66 13.40
CA ASP A 49 -0.30 -13.74 12.86
C ASP A 49 -1.78 -13.60 13.24
N LEU A 50 -2.65 -13.55 12.22
CA LEU A 50 -4.09 -13.50 12.38
C LEU A 50 -4.66 -14.74 13.12
N LYS A 51 -3.88 -15.80 13.27
CA LYS A 51 -4.24 -17.02 14.01
C LYS A 51 -4.14 -16.89 15.52
N SER A 52 -3.37 -15.93 16.02
CA SER A 52 -2.97 -15.92 17.42
C SER A 52 -4.03 -15.36 18.37
N PHE A 53 -4.95 -14.53 17.89
CA PHE A 53 -6.02 -14.02 18.75
C PHE A 53 -7.22 -14.98 18.77
N GLN A 54 -7.80 -15.14 19.96
CA GLN A 54 -8.85 -16.11 20.24
C GLN A 54 -10.26 -15.52 20.06
N SER A 55 -10.46 -14.29 20.50
CA SER A 55 -11.77 -13.63 20.49
C SER A 55 -11.64 -12.11 20.46
N ILE A 56 -12.71 -11.46 20.00
CA ILE A 56 -12.84 -10.00 19.99
C ILE A 56 -14.08 -9.60 20.75
N ASN A 57 -13.95 -8.70 21.72
CA ASN A 57 -15.08 -8.07 22.41
C ASN A 57 -15.19 -6.60 21.97
N VAL A 58 -16.37 -6.24 21.49
CA VAL A 58 -16.71 -4.90 20.99
C VAL A 58 -17.71 -4.27 21.95
N LYS A 59 -17.24 -3.28 22.73
CA LYS A 59 -18.08 -2.47 23.62
C LYS A 59 -18.33 -1.11 22.98
N ILE A 60 -19.51 -0.92 22.42
CA ILE A 60 -19.92 0.33 21.76
C ILE A 60 -20.38 1.32 22.82
N ASN A 61 -19.82 2.53 22.79
CA ASN A 61 -20.21 3.60 23.70
C ASN A 61 -21.57 4.17 23.27
N ASN A 62 -22.31 4.76 24.23
CA ASN A 62 -23.65 5.30 23.98
C ASN A 62 -24.58 4.26 23.32
N TYR A 63 -24.68 3.11 23.99
CA TYR A 63 -25.42 1.94 23.51
C TYR A 63 -26.88 2.25 23.12
N LYS A 64 -27.54 3.18 23.83
CA LYS A 64 -28.89 3.63 23.49
C LYS A 64 -28.97 4.17 22.06
N ASN A 65 -28.09 5.10 21.69
CA ASN A 65 -28.09 5.70 20.35
C ASN A 65 -27.70 4.68 19.27
N TRP A 66 -26.84 3.71 19.61
CA TRP A 66 -26.53 2.59 18.71
C TRP A 66 -27.79 1.78 18.41
N VAL A 67 -28.52 1.35 19.44
CA VAL A 67 -29.76 0.57 19.29
C VAL A 67 -30.83 1.36 18.55
N GLU A 68 -31.02 2.65 18.87
CA GLU A 68 -31.96 3.52 18.14
C GLU A 68 -31.63 3.59 16.64
N ASN A 69 -30.35 3.73 16.29
CA ASN A 69 -29.90 3.72 14.90
C ASN A 69 -30.15 2.36 14.23
N SER A 70 -29.89 1.25 14.93
CA SER A 70 -30.13 -0.11 14.42
C SER A 70 -31.61 -0.40 14.18
N LEU A 71 -32.50 0.00 15.11
CA LEU A 71 -33.95 -0.10 14.93
C LEU A 71 -34.43 0.79 13.79
N ALA A 72 -33.84 1.99 13.62
CA ALA A 72 -34.17 2.85 12.50
C ALA A 72 -33.80 2.25 11.14
N ILE A 73 -32.71 1.46 11.05
CA ILE A 73 -32.38 0.69 9.84
C ILE A 73 -33.48 -0.35 9.57
N LEU A 74 -33.77 -1.20 10.56
CA LEU A 74 -34.74 -2.31 10.45
C LEU A 74 -36.18 -1.85 10.18
N THR A 75 -36.53 -0.62 10.54
CA THR A 75 -37.89 -0.06 10.35
C THR A 75 -37.97 0.95 9.21
N SER A 76 -36.86 1.21 8.50
CA SER A 76 -36.86 2.14 7.37
C SER A 76 -37.64 1.56 6.19
N ARG A 77 -38.42 2.40 5.49
CA ARG A 77 -39.21 1.98 4.32
C ARG A 77 -38.36 1.50 3.13
N LEU A 78 -37.09 1.91 3.07
CA LEU A 78 -36.10 1.39 2.11
C LEU A 78 -35.35 0.16 2.64
N GLY A 79 -35.49 -0.12 3.94
CA GLY A 79 -34.85 -1.23 4.66
C GLY A 79 -35.35 -2.61 4.25
N ASP A 80 -36.40 -2.71 3.43
CA ASP A 80 -36.78 -3.98 2.80
C ASP A 80 -35.73 -4.47 1.79
N SER A 81 -34.78 -3.62 1.38
CA SER A 81 -33.67 -4.03 0.49
C SER A 81 -32.34 -3.32 0.72
N TYR A 82 -32.29 -2.07 1.22
CA TYR A 82 -31.03 -1.29 1.30
C TYR A 82 -30.83 -0.54 2.64
N ILE A 83 -29.57 -0.40 3.05
CA ILE A 83 -29.14 0.38 4.23
C ILE A 83 -28.74 1.80 3.80
N GLU A 84 -29.58 2.78 4.14
CA GLU A 84 -29.34 4.19 3.79
C GLU A 84 -28.03 4.75 4.39
N LYS A 85 -27.30 5.57 3.61
CA LYS A 85 -26.03 6.20 4.04
C LYS A 85 -26.13 6.95 5.38
N LYS A 86 -27.29 7.57 5.66
CA LYS A 86 -27.55 8.31 6.90
C LYS A 86 -27.45 7.45 8.17
N TYR A 87 -27.61 6.13 8.05
CA TYR A 87 -27.52 5.19 9.18
C TYR A 87 -26.12 4.58 9.36
N LYS A 88 -25.18 4.79 8.41
CA LYS A 88 -23.78 4.33 8.51
C LYS A 88 -22.94 5.28 9.40
N LYS A 89 -23.51 5.72 10.53
CA LYS A 89 -22.89 6.64 11.50
C LYS A 89 -21.79 5.95 12.31
N LYS A 90 -20.77 6.71 12.68
CA LYS A 90 -19.67 6.25 13.53
C LYS A 90 -19.99 6.42 15.00
N PHE A 91 -19.64 5.42 15.80
CA PHE A 91 -19.76 5.38 17.24
C PHE A 91 -18.39 5.06 17.84
N ALA A 92 -18.04 5.71 18.94
CA ALA A 92 -16.85 5.34 19.70
C ALA A 92 -17.07 3.97 20.35
N ALA A 93 -16.03 3.16 20.43
CA ALA A 93 -16.05 1.85 21.06
C ALA A 93 -14.72 1.54 21.74
N LYS A 94 -14.74 0.54 22.61
CA LYS A 94 -13.53 -0.16 23.09
C LYS A 94 -13.52 -1.58 22.51
N ILE A 95 -12.39 -1.96 21.95
CA ILE A 95 -12.14 -3.30 21.41
C ILE A 95 -11.18 -4.01 22.36
N THR A 96 -11.59 -5.16 22.88
CA THR A 96 -10.73 -6.02 23.69
C THR A 96 -10.41 -7.29 22.90
N VAL A 97 -9.12 -7.57 22.74
CA VAL A 97 -8.62 -8.71 21.97
C VAL A 97 -7.90 -9.64 22.91
N ASN A 98 -8.31 -10.91 22.91
CA ASN A 98 -7.75 -11.92 23.81
C ASN A 98 -6.79 -12.83 23.04
N TYR A 99 -5.60 -13.03 23.60
CA TYR A 99 -4.56 -13.94 23.14
C TYR A 99 -4.32 -14.99 24.23
N LEU A 100 -3.62 -16.08 23.89
CA LEU A 100 -3.22 -17.10 24.88
C LEU A 100 -2.30 -16.53 25.97
N PHE A 101 -1.51 -15.51 25.64
CA PHE A 101 -0.50 -14.91 26.52
C PHE A 101 -0.94 -13.58 27.13
N GLY A 102 -2.14 -13.08 26.84
CA GLY A 102 -2.66 -11.87 27.45
C GLY A 102 -3.76 -11.17 26.65
N THR A 103 -4.00 -9.90 26.97
CA THR A 103 -5.11 -9.12 26.43
C THR A 103 -4.66 -7.72 26.05
N CYS A 104 -5.18 -7.22 24.93
CA CYS A 104 -5.05 -5.82 24.52
C CYS A 104 -6.40 -5.12 24.49
N VAL A 105 -6.43 -3.84 24.85
CA VAL A 105 -7.61 -2.98 24.86
C VAL A 105 -7.34 -1.71 24.05
N TYR A 106 -8.12 -1.53 22.99
CA TYR A 106 -7.97 -0.45 22.03
C TYR A 106 -9.21 0.44 21.98
N ASN A 107 -9.00 1.73 21.75
CA ASN A 107 -10.07 2.64 21.37
C ASN A 107 -10.37 2.48 19.87
N ALA A 108 -11.63 2.57 19.50
CA ALA A 108 -12.05 2.38 18.10
C ALA A 108 -13.24 3.25 17.71
N GLU A 109 -13.41 3.42 16.40
CA GLU A 109 -14.65 3.82 15.77
C GLU A 109 -15.32 2.61 15.14
N VAL A 110 -16.62 2.45 15.38
CA VAL A 110 -17.45 1.38 14.78
C VAL A 110 -18.63 1.99 14.05
N ARG A 111 -19.06 1.36 12.96
CA ARG A 111 -20.27 1.71 12.22
C ARG A 111 -20.90 0.48 11.57
N GLN A 112 -22.19 0.55 11.27
CA GLN A 112 -22.83 -0.38 10.34
C GLN A 112 -22.09 -0.37 8.99
N THR A 113 -21.88 -1.56 8.42
CA THR A 113 -21.37 -1.75 7.04
C THR A 113 -22.31 -2.62 6.23
N GLY A 114 -22.12 -2.65 4.91
CA GLY A 114 -23.01 -3.33 3.97
C GLY A 114 -24.00 -2.38 3.31
N ASP A 115 -24.50 -2.79 2.15
CA ASP A 115 -25.42 -1.98 1.34
C ASP A 115 -26.85 -2.49 1.38
N ILE A 116 -27.05 -3.80 1.57
CA ILE A 116 -28.37 -4.42 1.67
C ILE A 116 -28.65 -4.92 3.10
N ILE A 117 -29.91 -5.26 3.38
CA ILE A 117 -30.39 -5.57 4.73
C ILE A 117 -29.83 -6.88 5.30
N ASP A 118 -29.25 -7.76 4.48
CA ASP A 118 -28.59 -9.01 4.92
C ASP A 118 -27.45 -8.78 5.93
N HIS A 119 -26.92 -7.56 5.98
CA HIS A 119 -25.91 -7.11 6.93
C HIS A 119 -26.45 -6.70 8.30
N ILE A 120 -27.75 -6.81 8.55
CA ILE A 120 -28.37 -6.58 9.87
C ILE A 120 -29.56 -7.52 10.06
N ASP A 121 -29.63 -8.17 11.22
CA ASP A 121 -30.70 -9.10 11.55
C ASP A 121 -31.15 -8.89 13.01
N TYR A 122 -32.42 -9.18 13.29
CA TYR A 122 -32.98 -9.16 14.64
C TYR A 122 -33.35 -10.58 15.06
N LYS A 123 -32.60 -11.09 16.05
CA LYS A 123 -32.85 -12.41 16.65
C LYS A 123 -33.28 -12.25 18.11
N ARG A 124 -33.74 -13.35 18.72
CA ARG A 124 -34.13 -13.40 20.14
C ARG A 124 -33.02 -12.91 21.09
N GLU A 125 -31.77 -13.10 20.69
CA GLU A 125 -30.57 -12.72 21.45
C GLU A 125 -30.18 -11.25 21.26
N GLY A 126 -30.83 -10.52 20.35
CA GLY A 126 -30.57 -9.12 20.06
C GLY A 126 -30.36 -8.84 18.57
N ILE A 127 -29.92 -7.63 18.28
CA ILE A 127 -29.60 -7.19 16.92
C ILE A 127 -28.18 -7.65 16.57
N LEU A 128 -28.05 -8.39 15.47
CA LEU A 128 -26.79 -8.80 14.86
C LEU A 128 -26.48 -7.86 13.69
N GLN A 129 -25.27 -7.31 13.62
CA GLN A 129 -24.88 -6.34 12.60
C GLN A 129 -23.50 -6.64 12.05
N SER A 130 -23.34 -6.48 10.75
CA SER A 130 -22.02 -6.34 10.14
C SER A 130 -21.43 -4.99 10.50
N LEU A 131 -20.21 -4.99 11.04
CA LEU A 131 -19.52 -3.80 11.53
C LEU A 131 -18.30 -3.47 10.67
N SER A 132 -18.08 -2.19 10.37
CA SER A 132 -16.78 -1.67 9.98
C SER A 132 -16.13 -1.04 11.21
N ILE A 133 -14.93 -1.48 11.54
CA ILE A 133 -14.18 -1.11 12.73
C ILE A 133 -12.86 -0.48 12.30
N LYS A 134 -12.55 0.67 12.90
CA LYS A 134 -11.26 1.33 12.76
C LYS A 134 -10.69 1.60 14.15
N LEU A 135 -9.55 1.00 14.45
CA LEU A 135 -8.81 1.27 15.67
C LEU A 135 -8.22 2.68 15.62
N ILE A 136 -8.30 3.37 16.75
CA ILE A 136 -7.71 4.71 16.96
C ILE A 136 -6.30 4.58 17.54
N ASP A 137 -6.05 3.50 18.27
CA ASP A 137 -4.76 3.10 18.79
C ASP A 137 -4.57 1.58 18.65
N GLY A 138 -3.31 1.15 18.51
CA GLY A 138 -2.94 -0.25 18.35
C GLY A 138 -3.43 -0.89 17.05
N ASN A 139 -3.32 -2.22 17.00
CA ASN A 139 -3.67 -3.02 15.83
C ASN A 139 -4.02 -4.47 16.23
N ILE A 140 -4.53 -5.24 15.28
CA ILE A 140 -4.68 -6.70 15.38
C ILE A 140 -3.98 -7.30 14.16
N ALA A 141 -2.90 -8.07 14.34
CA ALA A 141 -2.14 -8.62 13.21
C ALA A 141 -1.70 -7.57 12.20
N ASN A 142 -1.23 -6.41 12.66
CA ASN A 142 -0.89 -5.25 11.84
C ASN A 142 -2.07 -4.64 11.07
N ILE A 143 -3.32 -4.89 11.50
CA ILE A 143 -4.53 -4.34 10.89
C ILE A 143 -5.11 -3.27 11.81
N VAL A 144 -5.25 -2.04 11.31
CA VAL A 144 -5.91 -0.94 12.03
C VAL A 144 -7.38 -0.84 11.64
N GLY A 145 -7.73 -1.18 10.39
CA GLY A 145 -9.09 -1.18 9.89
C GLY A 145 -9.55 -2.55 9.43
N PHE A 146 -10.69 -3.02 9.93
CA PHE A 146 -11.28 -4.30 9.52
C PHE A 146 -12.81 -4.27 9.54
N LYS A 147 -13.43 -5.37 9.10
CA LYS A 147 -14.86 -5.62 9.21
C LYS A 147 -15.10 -6.87 10.05
N LEU A 148 -16.19 -6.86 10.81
CA LEU A 148 -16.81 -8.06 11.37
C LEU A 148 -18.12 -8.26 10.62
N LEU A 149 -18.14 -9.20 9.69
CA LEU A 149 -19.28 -9.46 8.83
C LEU A 149 -20.12 -10.60 9.39
N ILE A 150 -21.44 -10.51 9.19
CA ILE A 150 -22.33 -11.65 9.37
C ILE A 150 -21.89 -12.73 8.37
N LYS A 151 -21.60 -13.94 8.86
CA LYS A 151 -20.91 -14.99 8.10
C LYS A 151 -21.57 -15.29 6.74
N ASP A 152 -22.91 -15.28 6.69
CA ASP A 152 -23.67 -15.65 5.50
C ASP A 152 -23.62 -14.57 4.40
N THR A 153 -23.22 -13.33 4.71
CA THR A 153 -23.13 -12.22 3.73
C THR A 153 -21.97 -12.35 2.74
N ARG A 154 -21.05 -13.30 2.95
CA ARG A 154 -19.89 -13.55 2.09
C ARG A 154 -19.63 -15.05 1.84
N ASN A 155 -20.64 -15.90 1.97
CA ASN A 155 -20.48 -17.36 1.86
C ASN A 155 -19.42 -17.95 2.83
N SER A 156 -19.31 -17.35 4.03
CA SER A 156 -18.53 -17.85 5.18
C SER A 156 -17.12 -18.38 4.83
N GLU A 157 -16.89 -19.69 4.92
CA GLU A 157 -15.60 -20.34 4.74
C GLU A 157 -15.04 -20.16 3.33
N SER A 158 -15.89 -20.08 2.31
CA SER A 158 -15.46 -19.94 0.91
C SER A 158 -14.67 -18.65 0.66
N GLU A 159 -15.04 -17.56 1.34
CA GLU A 159 -14.28 -16.29 1.30
C GLU A 159 -12.89 -16.45 1.92
N ILE A 160 -12.77 -17.20 3.02
CA ILE A 160 -11.48 -17.50 3.67
C ILE A 160 -10.60 -18.30 2.72
N LEU A 161 -11.15 -19.32 2.05
CA LEU A 161 -10.40 -20.14 1.11
C LEU A 161 -9.94 -19.34 -0.11
N ALA A 162 -10.79 -18.47 -0.65
CA ALA A 162 -10.45 -17.64 -1.80
C ALA A 162 -9.36 -16.61 -1.46
N THR A 163 -9.54 -15.84 -0.37
CA THR A 163 -8.54 -14.84 0.06
C THR A 163 -7.20 -15.48 0.42
N LEU A 164 -7.21 -16.66 1.07
CA LEU A 164 -6.00 -17.43 1.33
C LEU A 164 -5.32 -17.90 0.05
N LEU A 165 -6.08 -18.44 -0.92
CA LEU A 165 -5.53 -18.93 -2.19
C LEU A 165 -4.92 -17.79 -3.01
N LEU A 166 -5.62 -16.65 -3.11
CA LEU A 166 -5.12 -15.44 -3.77
C LEU A 166 -3.81 -14.97 -3.13
N SER A 167 -3.77 -14.84 -1.81
CA SER A 167 -2.58 -14.43 -1.06
C SER A 167 -1.41 -15.40 -1.25
N LYS A 168 -1.64 -16.72 -1.20
CA LYS A 168 -0.60 -17.74 -1.44
C LYS A 168 -0.03 -17.70 -2.86
N LEU A 169 -0.78 -17.15 -3.81
CA LEU A 169 -0.36 -16.90 -5.18
C LEU A 169 0.11 -15.45 -5.39
N GLY A 170 0.36 -14.68 -4.33
CA GLY A 170 0.92 -13.33 -4.41
C GLY A 170 -0.02 -12.27 -4.99
N PHE A 171 -1.33 -12.53 -5.03
CA PHE A 171 -2.34 -11.54 -5.40
C PHE A 171 -2.81 -10.75 -4.17
N LEU A 172 -3.16 -9.48 -4.38
CA LEU A 172 -3.68 -8.60 -3.35
C LEU A 172 -5.09 -9.05 -2.93
N ALA A 173 -5.22 -9.63 -1.74
CA ALA A 173 -6.49 -10.04 -1.15
C ALA A 173 -6.50 -9.82 0.36
N PRO A 174 -7.60 -9.30 0.94
CA PRO A 174 -7.68 -8.98 2.36
C PRO A 174 -7.57 -10.25 3.23
N ARG A 175 -6.78 -10.18 4.29
CA ARG A 175 -6.70 -11.28 5.26
C ARG A 175 -8.05 -11.48 5.93
N THR A 176 -8.53 -12.73 5.92
CA THR A 176 -9.88 -13.08 6.35
C THR A 176 -9.85 -14.32 7.27
N ARG A 177 -10.65 -14.32 8.34
CA ARG A 177 -10.82 -15.47 9.24
C ARG A 177 -12.17 -15.46 9.95
N MET A 178 -12.56 -16.59 10.53
CA MET A 178 -13.64 -16.61 11.53
C MET A 178 -13.13 -16.22 12.91
N VAL A 179 -13.97 -15.52 13.65
CA VAL A 179 -13.71 -15.10 15.02
C VAL A 179 -14.97 -15.22 15.88
N ASP A 180 -14.80 -15.61 17.13
CA ASP A 180 -15.82 -15.43 18.15
C ASP A 180 -15.84 -13.96 18.62
N ALA A 181 -16.89 -13.26 18.23
CA ALA A 181 -17.12 -11.86 18.54
C ALA A 181 -18.19 -11.73 19.63
N ASN A 182 -17.92 -10.87 20.62
CA ASN A 182 -18.91 -10.45 21.61
C ASN A 182 -19.22 -8.97 21.38
N ILE A 183 -20.42 -8.63 20.91
CA ILE A 183 -20.82 -7.25 20.63
C ILE A 183 -21.84 -6.83 21.69
N ASN A 184 -21.43 -5.95 22.60
CA ASN A 184 -22.24 -5.45 23.72
C ASN A 184 -22.93 -6.55 24.56
N GLY A 185 -22.30 -7.72 24.71
CA GLY A 185 -22.85 -8.86 25.46
C GLY A 185 -23.39 -10.00 24.59
N ASN A 186 -23.64 -9.73 23.30
CA ASN A 186 -24.17 -10.72 22.37
C ASN A 186 -23.03 -11.46 21.67
N LYS A 187 -22.96 -12.78 21.86
CA LYS A 187 -21.90 -13.63 21.30
C LYS A 187 -22.31 -14.16 19.93
N HIS A 188 -21.45 -13.97 18.95
CA HIS A 188 -21.64 -14.41 17.57
C HIS A 188 -20.33 -14.88 16.98
N THR A 189 -20.35 -15.93 16.16
CA THR A 189 -19.23 -16.23 15.27
C THR A 189 -19.37 -15.38 14.01
N MET A 190 -18.35 -14.58 13.70
CA MET A 190 -18.37 -13.60 12.62
C MET A 190 -17.14 -13.74 11.74
N LEU A 191 -17.22 -13.22 10.51
CA LEU A 191 -16.12 -13.17 9.58
C LEU A 191 -15.32 -11.87 9.80
N PHE A 192 -14.10 -11.99 10.29
CA PHE A 192 -13.13 -10.90 10.34
C PHE A 192 -12.49 -10.74 8.95
N GLN A 193 -12.51 -9.54 8.39
CA GLN A 193 -11.88 -9.23 7.10
C GLN A 193 -11.13 -7.90 7.16
N GLU A 194 -9.86 -7.90 6.76
CA GLU A 194 -9.00 -6.72 6.64
C GLU A 194 -9.58 -5.68 5.64
N ASN A 195 -9.47 -4.39 5.96
CA ASN A 195 -9.73 -3.35 4.97
C ASN A 195 -8.46 -3.10 4.13
N PRO A 196 -8.55 -3.03 2.79
CA PRO A 196 -7.40 -2.73 1.95
C PRO A 196 -7.06 -1.23 2.06
N VAL A 197 -6.09 -0.91 2.91
CA VAL A 197 -5.56 0.45 3.14
C VAL A 197 -4.03 0.43 3.07
N LYS A 198 -3.34 1.45 3.58
CA LYS A 198 -1.89 1.58 3.51
C LYS A 198 -1.15 0.34 4.04
N GLU A 199 -1.42 -0.07 5.27
CA GLU A 199 -0.72 -1.18 5.93
C GLU A 199 -0.96 -2.52 5.19
N PHE A 200 -2.09 -2.66 4.49
CA PHE A 200 -2.36 -3.80 3.62
C PHE A 200 -1.42 -3.84 2.42
N LEU A 201 -1.13 -2.69 1.78
CA LEU A 201 -0.17 -2.61 0.67
C LEU A 201 1.24 -2.96 1.16
N GLU A 202 1.67 -2.33 2.25
CA GLU A 202 3.01 -2.52 2.80
C GLU A 202 3.25 -3.98 3.22
N LYS A 203 2.26 -4.62 3.87
CA LYS A 203 2.34 -6.05 4.21
C LYS A 203 2.45 -6.97 2.99
N ASN A 204 1.94 -6.54 1.84
CA ASN A 204 2.06 -7.23 0.56
C ASN A 204 3.28 -6.76 -0.27
N LEU A 205 4.27 -6.14 0.37
CA LEU A 205 5.50 -5.66 -0.27
C LEU A 205 5.19 -4.68 -1.41
N ARG A 206 4.28 -3.74 -1.16
CA ARG A 206 3.95 -2.63 -2.06
C ARG A 206 4.17 -1.31 -1.34
N ARG A 207 4.84 -0.38 -2.02
CA ARG A 207 4.92 1.01 -1.58
C ARG A 207 3.51 1.63 -1.57
N GLU A 208 3.25 2.56 -0.66
CA GLU A 208 1.96 3.24 -0.60
C GLU A 208 1.71 4.06 -1.88
N GLY A 209 0.53 3.89 -2.49
CA GLY A 209 0.14 4.57 -3.73
C GLY A 209 -1.36 4.79 -3.82
N PRO A 210 -1.85 5.38 -4.92
CA PRO A 210 -3.27 5.67 -5.09
C PRO A 210 -4.08 4.39 -5.25
N MET A 211 -5.21 4.32 -4.55
CA MET A 211 -6.14 3.20 -4.57
C MET A 211 -7.51 3.67 -5.05
N PHE A 212 -8.16 2.85 -5.85
CA PHE A 212 -9.42 3.17 -6.50
C PHE A 212 -10.43 2.03 -6.34
N GLU A 213 -11.71 2.37 -6.47
CA GLU A 213 -12.80 1.39 -6.59
C GLU A 213 -13.88 1.89 -7.56
N GLY A 214 -14.81 1.01 -7.93
CA GLY A 214 -15.99 1.42 -8.70
C GLY A 214 -16.85 2.45 -7.97
N ASP A 215 -17.36 3.46 -8.68
CA ASP A 215 -18.22 4.50 -8.11
C ASP A 215 -19.70 4.10 -8.15
N GLU A 216 -20.20 3.51 -7.07
CA GLU A 216 -21.57 3.03 -6.98
C GLU A 216 -22.64 4.13 -6.82
N THR A 217 -22.25 5.41 -6.88
CA THR A 217 -23.17 6.55 -6.74
C THR A 217 -24.32 6.47 -7.75
N PHE A 218 -24.04 6.14 -9.01
CA PHE A 218 -25.06 5.98 -10.05
C PHE A 218 -25.84 4.66 -9.98
N VAL A 219 -25.37 3.68 -9.20
CA VAL A 219 -25.96 2.34 -9.09
C VAL A 219 -27.12 2.33 -8.09
N TYR A 220 -26.91 2.88 -6.89
CA TYR A 220 -27.88 2.74 -5.79
C TYR A 220 -28.77 3.96 -5.56
N GLU A 221 -28.35 5.16 -5.93
CA GLU A 221 -29.11 6.38 -5.63
C GLU A 221 -30.16 6.74 -6.70
N LEU A 222 -30.10 6.10 -7.89
CA LEU A 222 -30.88 6.49 -9.08
C LEU A 222 -31.57 5.31 -9.77
N LEU A 223 -32.05 4.36 -8.96
CA LEU A 223 -32.79 3.14 -9.36
C LEU A 223 -33.85 3.32 -10.49
N PRO A 224 -34.53 4.48 -10.68
CA PRO A 224 -35.46 4.65 -11.80
C PRO A 224 -34.84 4.92 -13.18
N LEU A 225 -33.55 5.28 -13.30
CA LEU A 225 -33.02 5.94 -14.51
C LEU A 225 -31.99 5.15 -15.35
N LYS A 226 -31.68 3.88 -15.03
CA LYS A 226 -30.65 3.07 -15.75
C LYS A 226 -29.30 3.81 -15.93
N LEU A 227 -28.90 4.63 -14.93
CA LEU A 227 -27.66 5.42 -14.98
C LEU A 227 -26.42 4.60 -14.58
N SER A 228 -26.57 3.32 -14.26
CA SER A 228 -25.45 2.41 -13.94
C SER A 228 -24.36 2.42 -15.00
N ASN A 229 -24.73 2.63 -16.27
CA ASN A 229 -23.77 2.72 -17.37
C ASN A 229 -22.92 3.99 -17.33
N LEU A 230 -23.30 5.03 -16.58
CA LEU A 230 -22.45 6.23 -16.38
C LEU A 230 -21.47 6.08 -15.21
N SER A 231 -21.55 4.97 -14.46
CA SER A 231 -20.66 4.64 -13.35
C SER A 231 -19.22 4.52 -13.82
N LEU A 232 -18.32 5.22 -13.15
CA LEU A 232 -16.88 5.17 -13.39
C LEU A 232 -16.14 4.65 -12.15
N ALA A 233 -14.91 5.10 -11.90
CA ALA A 233 -14.16 4.79 -10.70
C ALA A 233 -14.06 6.01 -9.76
N ARG A 234 -13.67 5.76 -8.51
CA ARG A 234 -13.39 6.76 -7.49
C ARG A 234 -12.14 6.44 -6.67
N LEU A 235 -11.48 7.48 -6.19
CA LEU A 235 -10.31 7.43 -5.32
C LEU A 235 -10.70 7.12 -3.87
N GLU A 236 -10.10 6.10 -3.29
CA GLU A 236 -10.37 5.67 -1.92
C GLU A 236 -9.50 6.41 -0.88
N ASN A 237 -8.20 6.56 -1.14
CA ASN A 237 -7.21 7.04 -0.15
C ASN A 237 -6.78 8.51 -0.35
N LYS A 238 -7.74 9.44 -0.33
CA LYS A 238 -7.50 10.89 -0.58
C LYS A 238 -6.38 11.57 0.23
N LYS A 239 -6.04 11.05 1.42
CA LYS A 239 -4.99 11.63 2.26
C LYS A 239 -3.62 11.51 1.60
N TRP A 240 -3.38 10.40 0.91
CA TRP A 240 -2.13 10.14 0.20
C TRP A 240 -1.91 11.14 -0.94
N VAL A 241 -2.95 11.44 -1.71
CA VAL A 241 -2.92 12.43 -2.79
C VAL A 241 -2.61 13.85 -2.30
N GLY A 242 -2.88 14.14 -1.03
CA GLY A 242 -2.58 15.43 -0.40
C GLY A 242 -1.14 15.62 0.05
N LEU A 243 -0.23 14.66 -0.15
CA LEU A 243 1.16 14.73 0.32
C LEU A 243 2.03 15.72 -0.47
N GLY A 244 1.74 15.98 -1.74
CA GLY A 244 2.55 16.84 -2.61
C GLY A 244 2.06 16.82 -4.06
N ASN A 245 2.70 17.61 -4.94
CA ASN A 245 2.26 17.70 -6.33
C ASN A 245 2.56 16.42 -7.10
N ASN A 246 3.67 15.73 -6.83
CA ASN A 246 4.01 14.44 -7.45
C ASN A 246 2.99 13.36 -7.08
N ALA A 247 2.51 13.33 -5.82
CA ALA A 247 1.44 12.43 -5.40
C ALA A 247 0.14 12.70 -6.17
N LEU A 248 -0.21 13.98 -6.32
CA LEU A 248 -1.38 14.41 -7.09
C LEU A 248 -1.25 14.07 -8.59
N LYS A 249 -0.10 14.34 -9.22
CA LYS A 249 0.16 13.99 -10.62
C LYS A 249 0.07 12.48 -10.84
N MET A 250 0.64 11.66 -9.97
CA MET A 250 0.53 10.20 -10.04
C MET A 250 -0.92 9.73 -9.96
N ALA A 251 -1.68 10.24 -8.99
CA ALA A 251 -3.08 9.90 -8.82
C ALA A 251 -3.90 10.29 -10.06
N LEU A 252 -3.65 11.46 -10.66
CA LEU A 252 -4.33 11.93 -11.86
C LEU A 252 -4.01 11.08 -13.09
N LYS A 253 -2.75 10.73 -13.31
CA LYS A 253 -2.32 9.83 -14.40
C LYS A 253 -3.03 8.49 -14.26
N ALA A 254 -2.95 7.86 -13.08
CA ALA A 254 -3.61 6.59 -12.79
C ALA A 254 -5.13 6.68 -12.97
N TYR A 255 -5.76 7.71 -12.37
CA TYR A 255 -7.20 7.90 -12.43
C TYR A 255 -7.69 8.08 -13.86
N SER A 256 -7.02 8.88 -14.68
CA SER A 256 -7.39 9.07 -16.09
C SER A 256 -7.36 7.76 -16.89
N THR A 257 -6.31 6.95 -16.72
CA THR A 257 -6.21 5.63 -17.36
C THR A 257 -7.37 4.71 -16.93
N LEU A 258 -7.71 4.69 -15.63
CA LEU A 258 -8.81 3.89 -15.11
C LEU A 258 -10.17 4.38 -15.63
N GLN A 259 -10.40 5.70 -15.62
CA GLN A 259 -11.62 6.33 -16.14
C GLN A 259 -11.84 5.96 -17.60
N TYR A 260 -10.81 6.05 -18.45
CA TYR A 260 -10.94 5.64 -19.86
C TYR A 260 -11.28 4.15 -20.01
N SER A 261 -10.73 3.28 -19.15
CA SER A 261 -11.04 1.84 -19.16
C SER A 261 -12.50 1.56 -18.83
N TYR A 262 -13.03 2.29 -17.84
CA TYR A 262 -14.44 2.24 -17.48
C TYR A 262 -15.31 2.87 -18.58
N MET A 263 -14.90 3.97 -19.19
CA MET A 263 -15.65 4.60 -20.28
C MET A 263 -15.76 3.71 -21.51
N GLU A 264 -14.70 2.96 -21.83
CA GLU A 264 -14.66 2.01 -22.95
C GLU A 264 -15.56 0.79 -22.71
N SER A 265 -15.62 0.28 -21.47
CA SER A 265 -16.40 -0.92 -21.15
C SER A 265 -17.92 -0.72 -21.27
N ARG A 266 -18.42 0.52 -21.25
CA ARG A 266 -19.85 0.84 -21.40
C ARG A 266 -20.43 0.54 -22.77
N GLY A 267 -19.59 0.55 -23.81
CA GLY A 267 -20.01 0.32 -25.20
C GLY A 267 -20.53 -1.10 -25.46
N ASP A 268 -20.53 -1.96 -24.45
CA ASP A 268 -20.85 -3.37 -24.54
C ASP A 268 -21.94 -3.73 -23.53
N ILE A 269 -23.20 -3.62 -23.98
CA ILE A 269 -24.43 -3.83 -23.18
C ILE A 269 -24.45 -5.23 -22.51
N ASN A 270 -23.60 -6.16 -22.95
CA ASN A 270 -23.55 -7.55 -22.45
C ASN A 270 -22.35 -7.85 -21.54
N SER A 271 -21.42 -6.91 -21.27
CA SER A 271 -20.19 -7.20 -20.50
C SER A 271 -19.88 -6.22 -19.35
N ASN A 272 -20.79 -6.14 -18.37
CA ASN A 272 -20.62 -5.39 -17.09
C ASN A 272 -19.41 -5.77 -16.21
N HIS A 273 -18.50 -6.60 -16.72
CA HIS A 273 -17.33 -7.08 -16.01
C HIS A 273 -16.02 -6.84 -16.80
N ALA A 274 -16.08 -6.46 -18.07
CA ALA A 274 -14.91 -6.32 -18.92
C ALA A 274 -14.17 -4.98 -18.71
N LEU A 275 -12.82 -5.03 -18.71
CA LEU A 275 -11.97 -3.85 -18.69
C LEU A 275 -10.79 -4.03 -19.67
N ASN A 276 -10.30 -2.92 -20.21
CA ASN A 276 -9.12 -2.94 -21.07
C ASN A 276 -7.85 -3.06 -20.24
N ILE A 277 -7.44 -4.31 -19.97
CA ILE A 277 -6.27 -4.65 -19.16
C ILE A 277 -4.97 -4.16 -19.82
N ASP A 278 -4.90 -4.11 -21.15
CA ASP A 278 -3.73 -3.57 -21.85
C ASP A 278 -3.53 -2.09 -21.51
N MET A 279 -4.60 -1.28 -21.47
CA MET A 279 -4.53 0.11 -21.02
C MET A 279 -4.17 0.22 -19.53
N LEU A 280 -4.76 -0.61 -18.67
CA LEU A 280 -4.51 -0.57 -17.22
C LEU A 280 -3.07 -0.97 -16.84
N THR A 281 -2.40 -1.78 -17.68
CA THR A 281 -1.06 -2.31 -17.41
C THR A 281 0.01 -1.74 -18.34
N LYS A 282 -0.40 -0.85 -19.26
CA LYS A 282 0.47 -0.18 -20.24
C LYS A 282 1.41 -1.17 -20.92
N ASP A 283 2.72 -0.94 -20.89
CA ASP A 283 3.73 -1.78 -21.53
C ASP A 283 4.27 -2.89 -20.60
N ASN A 284 3.77 -3.01 -19.37
CA ASN A 284 4.28 -3.99 -18.41
C ASN A 284 3.67 -5.39 -18.63
N ASN A 285 4.38 -6.22 -19.38
CA ASN A 285 3.96 -7.59 -19.71
C ASN A 285 3.75 -8.50 -18.48
N ASN A 286 4.60 -8.36 -17.45
CA ASN A 286 4.51 -9.18 -16.24
C ASN A 286 3.26 -8.80 -15.43
N LEU A 287 3.04 -7.51 -15.23
CA LEU A 287 1.86 -7.00 -14.55
C LEU A 287 0.57 -7.38 -15.29
N ARG A 288 0.58 -7.29 -16.62
CA ARG A 288 -0.54 -7.73 -17.47
C ARG A 288 -0.86 -9.21 -17.31
N ARG A 289 0.15 -10.07 -17.35
CA ARG A 289 -0.02 -11.51 -17.11
C ARG A 289 -0.63 -11.75 -15.72
N ASN A 290 -0.08 -11.11 -14.68
CA ASN A 290 -0.59 -11.22 -13.31
C ASN A 290 -2.05 -10.77 -13.21
N PHE A 291 -2.44 -9.69 -13.89
CA PHE A 291 -3.82 -9.22 -13.92
C PHE A 291 -4.77 -10.28 -14.54
N TYR A 292 -4.39 -10.85 -15.69
CA TYR A 292 -5.18 -11.92 -16.31
C TYR A 292 -5.24 -13.19 -15.46
N GLU A 293 -4.15 -13.57 -14.79
CA GLU A 293 -4.14 -14.69 -13.85
C GLU A 293 -5.07 -14.42 -12.66
N PHE A 294 -5.08 -13.21 -12.13
CA PHE A 294 -6.01 -12.81 -11.07
C PHE A 294 -7.48 -13.01 -11.52
N GLU A 295 -7.86 -12.50 -12.69
CA GLU A 295 -9.22 -12.66 -13.19
C GLU A 295 -9.58 -14.13 -13.39
N ALA A 296 -8.69 -14.91 -14.01
CA ALA A 296 -8.88 -16.35 -14.21
C ALA A 296 -9.07 -17.11 -12.89
N LEU A 297 -8.30 -16.74 -11.86
CA LEU A 297 -8.41 -17.35 -10.54
C LEU A 297 -9.74 -17.03 -9.88
N VAL A 298 -10.14 -15.75 -9.82
CA VAL A 298 -11.43 -15.33 -9.25
C VAL A 298 -12.59 -16.02 -9.95
N LEU A 299 -12.55 -16.05 -11.28
CA LEU A 299 -13.52 -16.75 -12.12
C LEU A 299 -13.58 -18.26 -11.81
N SER A 300 -12.43 -18.93 -11.67
CA SER A 300 -12.37 -20.37 -11.36
C SER A 300 -12.95 -20.75 -9.99
N MET A 301 -13.10 -19.76 -9.09
CA MET A 301 -13.73 -19.92 -7.79
C MET A 301 -15.23 -19.57 -7.81
N GLY A 302 -15.81 -19.28 -8.99
CA GLY A 302 -17.19 -18.81 -9.13
C GLY A 302 -17.38 -17.33 -8.72
N GLY A 303 -16.30 -16.59 -8.52
CA GLY A 303 -16.28 -15.28 -7.86
C GLY A 303 -16.67 -14.07 -8.72
N SER A 304 -17.53 -14.26 -9.73
CA SER A 304 -17.82 -13.22 -10.74
C SER A 304 -18.38 -11.91 -10.17
N HIS A 305 -19.05 -11.96 -9.01
CA HIS A 305 -19.58 -10.78 -8.33
C HIS A 305 -18.48 -9.74 -8.05
N GLY A 306 -17.30 -10.17 -7.61
CA GLY A 306 -16.16 -9.28 -7.33
C GLY A 306 -15.49 -8.70 -8.58
N LEU A 307 -15.83 -9.20 -9.77
CA LEU A 307 -15.35 -8.69 -11.06
C LEU A 307 -16.34 -7.72 -11.73
N GLY A 308 -17.49 -7.46 -11.12
CA GLY A 308 -18.40 -6.41 -11.57
C GLY A 308 -17.71 -5.04 -11.50
N ILE A 309 -17.90 -4.20 -12.52
CA ILE A 309 -17.24 -2.88 -12.65
C ILE A 309 -17.39 -2.02 -11.38
N ASN A 310 -18.54 -2.09 -10.70
CA ASN A 310 -18.81 -1.37 -9.45
C ASN A 310 -18.11 -1.97 -8.21
N ASN A 311 -17.83 -3.29 -8.21
CA ASN A 311 -17.25 -4.01 -7.07
C ASN A 311 -15.71 -4.07 -7.09
N ARG A 312 -15.09 -3.77 -8.23
CA ARG A 312 -13.64 -3.87 -8.42
C ARG A 312 -12.89 -2.82 -7.60
N LYS A 313 -11.74 -3.24 -7.05
CA LYS A 313 -10.76 -2.39 -6.38
C LYS A 313 -9.41 -2.49 -7.08
N PHE A 314 -8.66 -1.39 -7.10
CA PHE A 314 -7.39 -1.28 -7.79
C PHE A 314 -6.36 -0.56 -6.93
N TYR A 315 -5.11 -0.98 -7.07
CA TYR A 315 -3.94 -0.26 -6.60
C TYR A 315 -3.09 0.15 -7.80
N TRP A 316 -2.66 1.40 -7.86
CA TRP A 316 -1.69 1.86 -8.84
C TRP A 316 -0.27 1.66 -8.33
N ASN A 317 0.44 0.71 -8.93
CA ASN A 317 1.85 0.49 -8.65
C ASN A 317 2.70 1.45 -9.48
N ALA A 318 3.12 2.56 -8.84
CA ALA A 318 3.91 3.61 -9.50
C ALA A 318 5.25 3.10 -10.02
N LEU A 319 5.92 2.22 -9.26
CA LEU A 319 7.22 1.63 -9.61
C LEU A 319 7.12 0.73 -10.86
N LEU A 320 6.00 0.04 -11.04
CA LEU A 320 5.72 -0.81 -12.20
C LEU A 320 4.95 -0.11 -13.32
N ASN A 321 4.51 1.14 -13.11
CA ASN A 321 3.69 1.96 -14.00
C ASN A 321 2.41 1.25 -14.49
N GLY A 322 1.64 0.67 -13.57
CA GLY A 322 0.39 0.02 -13.92
C GLY A 322 -0.49 -0.38 -12.74
N PHE A 323 -1.69 -0.86 -13.03
CA PHE A 323 -2.65 -1.31 -12.02
C PHE A 323 -2.46 -2.77 -11.59
N GLU A 324 -2.56 -3.01 -10.29
CA GLU A 324 -2.79 -4.33 -9.69
C GLU A 324 -4.23 -4.41 -9.17
N PRO A 325 -4.97 -5.50 -9.47
CA PRO A 325 -6.31 -5.69 -8.94
C PRO A 325 -6.26 -6.13 -7.47
N ILE A 326 -7.23 -5.66 -6.68
CA ILE A 326 -7.42 -6.09 -5.29
C ILE A 326 -8.72 -6.87 -5.22
N TYR A 327 -8.64 -8.12 -4.75
CA TYR A 327 -9.83 -8.95 -4.56
C TYR A 327 -10.73 -8.39 -3.45
N TYR A 328 -12.03 -8.37 -3.72
CA TYR A 328 -13.04 -7.99 -2.74
C TYR A 328 -14.42 -8.53 -3.17
N ASP A 329 -15.19 -9.08 -2.22
CA ASP A 329 -16.60 -9.43 -2.38
C ASP A 329 -16.92 -10.35 -3.57
N GLY A 330 -16.27 -11.50 -3.62
CA GLY A 330 -16.42 -12.43 -4.74
C GLY A 330 -17.73 -13.22 -4.74
N MET A 331 -18.41 -13.36 -3.60
CA MET A 331 -19.54 -14.30 -3.41
C MET A 331 -19.18 -15.73 -3.88
N ILE A 332 -18.08 -16.23 -3.34
CA ILE A 332 -17.39 -17.43 -3.83
C ILE A 332 -18.28 -18.67 -3.79
N ASN A 333 -18.29 -19.41 -4.90
CA ASN A 333 -18.89 -20.73 -5.00
C ASN A 333 -18.16 -21.56 -6.08
N SER A 334 -17.20 -22.39 -5.65
CA SER A 334 -16.36 -23.18 -6.56
C SER A 334 -17.10 -24.33 -7.27
N GLU A 335 -18.28 -24.73 -6.78
CA GLU A 335 -19.08 -25.82 -7.38
C GLU A 335 -19.89 -25.34 -8.58
N LEU A 336 -20.23 -24.05 -8.60
CA LEU A 336 -20.85 -23.46 -9.77
C LEU A 336 -19.79 -23.38 -10.85
N LEU A 337 -20.09 -24.01 -12.00
CA LEU A 337 -19.43 -23.61 -13.22
C LEU A 337 -19.75 -22.11 -13.39
N PRO A 338 -18.74 -21.24 -13.32
CA PRO A 338 -18.93 -19.81 -13.45
C PRO A 338 -19.76 -19.56 -14.71
N ILE A 339 -20.79 -18.69 -14.56
CA ILE A 339 -21.80 -18.27 -15.54
C ILE A 339 -21.45 -18.78 -16.94
N SER A 340 -22.33 -19.57 -17.56
CA SER A 340 -22.20 -19.98 -18.96
C SER A 340 -21.73 -18.76 -19.76
N PHE A 341 -20.44 -18.74 -20.09
CA PHE A 341 -19.86 -17.70 -20.91
C PHE A 341 -20.57 -17.88 -22.22
N ALA A 342 -21.56 -17.03 -22.48
CA ALA A 342 -22.23 -16.99 -23.75
C ALA A 342 -21.13 -16.58 -24.74
N LEU A 343 -20.54 -17.57 -25.39
CA LEU A 343 -19.76 -17.43 -26.61
C LEU A 343 -20.62 -16.78 -27.72
N ASP A 344 -21.92 -16.67 -27.49
CA ASP A 344 -22.89 -15.99 -28.32
C ASP A 344 -22.88 -14.47 -28.04
N ASN A 345 -21.79 -13.83 -28.48
CA ASN A 345 -21.73 -12.50 -29.12
C ASN A 345 -20.36 -11.85 -28.86
N ASP A 346 -19.47 -11.95 -29.85
CA ASP A 346 -18.32 -11.15 -30.29
C ASP A 346 -17.57 -10.11 -29.41
N ASN A 347 -17.83 -9.90 -28.12
CA ASN A 347 -17.09 -8.92 -27.31
C ASN A 347 -16.87 -9.38 -25.86
N LEU A 348 -15.94 -10.31 -25.62
CA LEU A 348 -15.54 -10.70 -24.26
C LEU A 348 -14.03 -10.51 -24.08
N PHE A 349 -13.65 -9.41 -23.41
CA PHE A 349 -12.26 -9.06 -23.06
C PHE A 349 -11.52 -10.18 -22.30
N TYR A 350 -12.26 -11.03 -21.58
CA TYR A 350 -11.73 -12.20 -20.89
C TYR A 350 -11.03 -13.19 -21.80
N TYR A 351 -11.27 -13.16 -23.10
CA TYR A 351 -10.74 -14.15 -24.02
C TYR A 351 -9.65 -13.62 -24.92
N SER A 352 -9.01 -12.49 -24.59
CA SER A 352 -7.90 -11.98 -25.41
C SER A 352 -6.86 -13.07 -25.71
N LYS A 353 -6.15 -12.96 -26.84
CA LYS A 353 -5.03 -13.86 -27.19
C LYS A 353 -4.01 -14.01 -26.03
N LYS A 354 -3.92 -13.01 -25.16
CA LYS A 354 -3.02 -12.95 -24.00
C LYS A 354 -3.57 -13.67 -22.75
N PHE A 355 -4.88 -13.96 -22.69
CA PHE A 355 -5.50 -14.65 -21.55
C PHE A 355 -5.15 -16.13 -21.48
N LEU A 356 -5.15 -16.86 -22.60
CA LEU A 356 -4.82 -18.30 -22.60
C LEU A 356 -3.43 -18.61 -22.01
N PRO A 357 -2.35 -17.88 -22.38
CA PRO A 357 -1.05 -18.03 -21.72
C PRO A 357 -1.10 -17.81 -20.20
N ALA A 358 -1.88 -16.82 -19.73
CA ALA A 358 -2.05 -16.54 -18.31
C ALA A 358 -2.76 -17.70 -17.59
N VAL A 359 -3.87 -18.22 -18.14
CA VAL A 359 -4.58 -19.39 -17.58
C VAL A 359 -3.64 -20.60 -17.48
N LYS A 360 -2.84 -20.88 -18.51
CA LYS A 360 -1.85 -21.97 -18.49
C LYS A 360 -0.79 -21.78 -17.40
N ASN A 361 -0.29 -20.56 -17.23
CA ASN A 361 0.67 -20.25 -16.18
C ASN A 361 0.03 -20.42 -14.79
N LEU A 362 -1.18 -19.90 -14.58
CA LEU A 362 -1.92 -20.06 -13.34
C LEU A 362 -2.15 -21.53 -12.97
N ILE A 363 -2.52 -22.38 -13.93
CA ILE A 363 -2.66 -23.83 -13.71
C ILE A 363 -1.36 -24.43 -13.19
N PHE A 364 -0.22 -24.06 -13.79
CA PHE A 364 1.09 -24.49 -13.30
C PHE A 364 1.31 -24.04 -11.85
N ARG A 365 1.09 -22.76 -11.54
CA ARG A 365 1.29 -22.19 -10.20
C ARG A 365 0.38 -22.84 -9.14
N VAL A 366 -0.91 -23.04 -9.44
CA VAL A 366 -1.87 -23.71 -8.56
C VAL A 366 -1.48 -25.17 -8.31
N ASN A 367 -0.91 -25.85 -9.31
CA ASN A 367 -0.43 -27.23 -9.15
C ASN A 367 0.87 -27.34 -8.34
N GLN A 368 1.66 -26.26 -8.22
CA GLN A 368 2.84 -26.20 -7.35
C GLN A 368 2.50 -25.92 -5.88
N LEU A 369 1.25 -25.60 -5.55
CA LEU A 369 0.85 -25.36 -4.16
C LEU A 369 0.97 -26.64 -3.32
N ASN A 370 1.62 -26.54 -2.16
CA ASN A 370 1.62 -27.62 -1.18
C ASN A 370 0.25 -27.71 -0.49
N GLU A 371 -0.55 -28.68 -0.94
CA GLU A 371 -1.92 -28.89 -0.48
C GLU A 371 -2.02 -29.06 1.05
N ASN A 372 -1.09 -29.77 1.69
CA ASN A 372 -1.13 -29.95 3.14
C ASN A 372 -0.97 -28.62 3.88
N THR A 373 0.02 -27.82 3.48
CA THR A 373 0.24 -26.49 4.10
C THR A 373 -0.93 -25.54 3.86
N PHE A 374 -1.59 -25.64 2.71
CA PHE A 374 -2.80 -24.87 2.42
C PHE A 374 -3.96 -25.30 3.31
N VAL A 375 -4.20 -26.61 3.43
CA VAL A 375 -5.23 -27.18 4.30
C VAL A 375 -5.01 -26.77 5.75
N ASP A 376 -3.79 -26.89 6.27
CA ASP A 376 -3.47 -26.53 7.65
C ASP A 376 -3.68 -25.03 7.90
N SER A 377 -3.30 -24.20 6.93
CA SER A 377 -3.56 -22.75 6.98
C SER A 377 -5.05 -22.44 6.98
N ALA A 378 -5.83 -23.05 6.09
CA ALA A 378 -7.28 -22.84 6.01
C ALA A 378 -8.00 -23.26 7.30
N LEU A 379 -7.70 -24.45 7.84
CA LEU A 379 -8.30 -24.96 9.08
C LEU A 379 -8.08 -24.00 10.25
N SER A 380 -6.87 -23.43 10.36
CA SER A 380 -6.55 -22.48 11.42
C SER A 380 -7.26 -21.10 11.33
N LEU A 381 -7.81 -20.77 10.16
CA LEU A 381 -8.54 -19.52 9.92
C LEU A 381 -10.06 -19.70 10.01
N CYS A 382 -10.59 -20.87 9.63
CA CYS A 382 -12.02 -21.12 9.63
C CYS A 382 -12.64 -21.33 11.02
N ASN A 383 -11.93 -21.99 11.96
CA ASN A 383 -12.42 -22.35 13.30
C ASN A 383 -13.92 -22.78 13.37
N SER A 384 -14.41 -23.54 12.37
CA SER A 384 -15.81 -23.97 12.26
C SER A 384 -15.90 -25.47 11.93
N GLN A 385 -16.95 -26.14 12.40
CA GLN A 385 -17.22 -27.54 12.02
C GLN A 385 -17.46 -27.69 10.51
N ASP A 386 -17.89 -26.62 9.85
CA ASP A 386 -18.15 -26.59 8.42
C ASP A 386 -16.90 -26.49 7.57
N CYS A 387 -15.74 -26.14 8.13
CA CYS A 387 -14.45 -26.15 7.45
C CYS A 387 -13.70 -27.46 7.72
N SER A 388 -14.03 -28.51 6.95
CA SER A 388 -13.37 -29.81 7.05
C SER A 388 -12.25 -29.95 6.03
N LYS A 389 -11.24 -30.78 6.33
CA LYS A 389 -10.15 -31.13 5.40
C LYS A 389 -10.68 -31.59 4.04
N ASN A 390 -11.78 -32.34 4.01
CA ASN A 390 -12.40 -32.81 2.76
C ASN A 390 -12.99 -31.65 1.96
N LYS A 391 -13.76 -30.75 2.58
CA LYS A 391 -14.32 -29.58 1.88
C LYS A 391 -13.23 -28.65 1.32
N ILE A 392 -12.14 -28.43 2.06
CA ILE A 392 -11.00 -27.62 1.59
C ILE A 392 -10.32 -28.28 0.37
N LYS A 393 -10.11 -29.60 0.41
CA LYS A 393 -9.57 -30.35 -0.74
C LYS A 393 -10.51 -30.30 -1.94
N THR A 394 -11.83 -30.43 -1.72
CA THR A 394 -12.84 -30.29 -2.77
C THR A 394 -12.80 -28.91 -3.40
N PHE A 395 -12.69 -27.84 -2.61
CA PHE A 395 -12.53 -26.48 -3.13
C PHE A 395 -11.32 -26.36 -4.08
N LEU A 396 -10.14 -26.83 -3.65
CA LEU A 396 -8.94 -26.81 -4.50
C LEU A 396 -9.09 -27.68 -5.75
N HIS A 397 -9.75 -28.83 -5.63
CA HIS A 397 -10.04 -29.71 -6.77
C HIS A 397 -10.93 -29.01 -7.79
N ASN A 398 -12.02 -28.38 -7.33
CA ASN A 398 -12.96 -27.65 -8.18
C ASN A 398 -12.26 -26.48 -8.89
N VAL A 399 -11.44 -25.70 -8.18
CA VAL A 399 -10.64 -24.62 -8.78
C VAL A 399 -9.75 -25.16 -9.91
N LYS A 400 -9.02 -26.25 -9.69
CA LYS A 400 -8.18 -26.87 -10.72
C LYS A 400 -9.01 -27.36 -11.91
N ALA A 401 -10.15 -28.00 -11.66
CA ALA A 401 -11.06 -28.46 -12.70
C ALA A 401 -11.63 -27.30 -13.53
N ASN A 402 -12.04 -26.21 -12.88
CA ASN A 402 -12.59 -25.01 -13.53
C ASN A 402 -11.52 -24.30 -14.38
N LEU A 403 -10.27 -24.24 -13.93
CA LEU A 403 -9.17 -23.70 -14.74
C LEU A 403 -8.91 -24.53 -16.00
N LEU A 404 -8.93 -25.86 -15.90
CA LEU A 404 -8.80 -26.76 -17.05
C LEU A 404 -9.98 -26.60 -18.02
N TYR A 405 -11.19 -26.47 -17.49
CA TYR A 405 -12.38 -26.17 -18.29
C TYR A 405 -12.19 -24.88 -19.09
N TYR A 406 -11.71 -23.80 -18.46
CA TYR A 406 -11.41 -22.55 -19.15
C TYR A 406 -10.35 -22.68 -20.22
N GLN A 407 -9.23 -23.32 -19.90
CA GLN A 407 -8.18 -23.56 -20.86
C GLN A 407 -8.73 -24.24 -22.13
N ASN A 408 -9.54 -25.29 -21.96
CA ASN A 408 -10.13 -26.03 -23.07
C ASN A 408 -11.11 -25.17 -23.87
N LYS A 409 -12.04 -24.46 -23.19
CA LYS A 409 -13.01 -23.58 -23.85
C LYS A 409 -12.35 -22.47 -24.67
N ILE A 410 -11.30 -21.86 -24.14
CA ILE A 410 -10.54 -20.82 -24.85
C ILE A 410 -9.81 -21.42 -26.04
N GLN A 411 -9.27 -22.64 -25.90
CA GLN A 411 -8.56 -23.33 -26.97
C GLN A 411 -9.49 -23.75 -28.11
N ASP A 412 -10.69 -24.24 -27.80
CA ASP A 412 -11.70 -24.63 -28.78
C ASP A 412 -12.18 -23.43 -29.61
N ASN A 413 -12.25 -22.24 -28.99
CA ASN A 413 -12.71 -21.00 -29.62
C ASN A 413 -11.56 -20.10 -30.09
N LYS A 414 -10.33 -20.62 -30.18
CA LYS A 414 -9.14 -19.80 -30.47
C LYS A 414 -9.26 -18.99 -31.76
N ASN A 415 -9.95 -19.51 -32.78
CA ASN A 415 -10.07 -18.85 -34.08
C ASN A 415 -11.07 -17.67 -34.06
N SER A 416 -12.19 -17.76 -33.32
CA SER A 416 -13.15 -16.65 -33.15
C SER A 416 -12.64 -15.56 -32.20
N ILE A 417 -11.78 -15.96 -31.27
CA ILE A 417 -11.08 -15.05 -30.35
C ILE A 417 -10.05 -14.15 -31.06
N LEU A 418 -9.42 -14.64 -32.13
CA LEU A 418 -8.39 -13.89 -32.86
C LEU A 418 -8.98 -12.76 -33.74
N SER A 419 -10.26 -12.86 -34.13
CA SER A 419 -10.96 -11.84 -34.93
C SER A 419 -11.60 -10.72 -34.09
N THR A 420 -11.77 -10.92 -32.79
CA THR A 420 -12.44 -9.99 -31.85
C THR A 420 -11.46 -9.13 -31.04
N GLY A 421 -10.18 -9.10 -31.43
CA GLY A 421 -9.24 -8.13 -30.90
C GLY A 421 -9.70 -6.73 -31.27
N LYS A 422 -10.46 -6.07 -30.39
CA LYS A 422 -10.97 -4.71 -30.60
C LYS A 422 -9.84 -3.81 -31.07
N THR A 423 -10.16 -2.96 -32.02
CA THR A 423 -9.38 -1.76 -32.33
C THR A 423 -9.17 -0.99 -31.03
N ASN A 424 -7.93 -0.76 -30.62
CA ASN A 424 -7.62 0.23 -29.58
C ASN A 424 -8.25 1.56 -29.99
N TYR A 425 -9.43 1.87 -29.46
CA TYR A 425 -10.11 3.11 -29.79
C TYR A 425 -9.22 4.26 -29.34
N LYS A 426 -9.13 5.30 -30.17
CA LYS A 426 -8.44 6.52 -29.74
C LYS A 426 -9.17 7.06 -28.51
N ILE A 427 -8.42 7.51 -27.51
CA ILE A 427 -8.97 8.04 -26.25
C ILE A 427 -10.07 9.08 -26.51
N ASN A 428 -9.86 9.99 -27.49
CA ASN A 428 -10.86 10.98 -27.87
C ASN A 428 -12.21 10.35 -28.24
N TYR A 429 -12.23 9.24 -28.99
CA TYR A 429 -13.48 8.56 -29.34
C TYR A 429 -14.18 7.97 -28.11
N ILE A 430 -13.42 7.39 -27.17
CA ILE A 430 -13.95 6.83 -25.92
C ILE A 430 -14.61 7.95 -25.09
N VAL A 431 -13.91 9.08 -24.97
CA VAL A 431 -14.37 10.26 -24.24
C VAL A 431 -15.58 10.90 -24.92
N ASP A 432 -15.55 11.13 -26.23
CA ASP A 432 -16.65 11.70 -27.00
C ASP A 432 -17.92 10.84 -26.88
N SER A 433 -17.77 9.51 -26.91
CA SER A 433 -18.87 8.59 -26.68
C SER A 433 -19.42 8.71 -25.26
N TYR A 434 -18.57 8.84 -24.23
CA TYR A 434 -19.01 9.08 -22.85
C TYR A 434 -19.74 10.39 -22.70
N GLU A 435 -19.18 11.45 -23.24
CA GLU A 435 -19.71 12.80 -23.17
C GLU A 435 -21.11 12.87 -23.77
N ASN A 436 -21.33 12.26 -24.93
CA ASN A 436 -22.63 12.20 -25.58
C ASN A 436 -23.69 11.51 -24.72
N ASP A 437 -23.37 10.34 -24.14
CA ASP A 437 -24.29 9.62 -23.25
C ASP A 437 -24.59 10.44 -21.99
N LEU A 438 -23.54 11.00 -21.38
CA LEU A 438 -23.64 11.79 -20.16
C LEU A 438 -24.55 13.00 -20.37
N PHE A 439 -24.33 13.81 -21.41
CA PHE A 439 -25.12 15.02 -21.66
C PHE A 439 -26.50 14.74 -22.25
N SER A 440 -26.72 13.55 -22.80
CA SER A 440 -28.06 13.07 -23.18
C SER A 440 -28.89 12.75 -21.93
N LEU A 441 -28.33 11.98 -20.99
CA LEU A 441 -29.02 11.52 -19.79
C LEU A 441 -29.06 12.57 -18.67
N LEU A 442 -28.00 13.39 -18.56
CA LEU A 442 -27.81 14.41 -17.54
C LEU A 442 -27.36 15.74 -18.17
N PRO A 443 -28.26 16.50 -18.84
CA PRO A 443 -27.90 17.70 -19.60
C PRO A 443 -27.26 18.85 -18.82
N LYS A 444 -27.43 18.89 -17.49
CA LYS A 444 -26.84 19.90 -16.59
C LYS A 444 -25.48 19.47 -15.99
N SER A 445 -25.03 18.26 -16.30
CA SER A 445 -23.74 17.76 -15.80
C SER A 445 -22.55 18.49 -16.43
N ASN A 446 -21.39 18.40 -15.78
CA ASN A 446 -20.17 19.05 -16.20
C ASN A 446 -19.03 18.04 -16.20
N LEU A 447 -18.24 18.06 -17.27
CA LEU A 447 -17.05 17.23 -17.44
C LEU A 447 -15.79 18.11 -17.34
N TYR A 448 -14.83 17.71 -16.51
CA TYR A 448 -13.60 18.45 -16.28
C TYR A 448 -12.41 17.73 -16.89
N PHE A 449 -11.69 18.40 -17.79
CA PHE A 449 -10.40 17.96 -18.32
C PHE A 449 -9.29 18.79 -17.70
N ILE A 450 -8.24 18.15 -17.19
CA ILE A 450 -7.21 18.81 -16.36
C ILE A 450 -5.89 18.94 -17.12
N ASP A 451 -5.26 20.11 -17.06
CA ASP A 451 -3.87 20.28 -17.50
C ASP A 451 -2.93 19.81 -16.40
N ILE A 452 -2.34 18.63 -16.59
CA ILE A 452 -1.43 18.04 -15.60
C ILE A 452 -0.16 18.88 -15.38
N ASN A 453 0.29 19.66 -16.38
CA ASN A 453 1.48 20.51 -16.28
C ASN A 453 1.23 21.78 -15.46
N SER A 454 -0.05 22.09 -15.20
CA SER A 454 -0.43 23.19 -14.31
C SER A 454 -0.46 22.80 -12.83
N VAL A 455 -0.35 21.49 -12.52
CA VAL A 455 -0.28 21.00 -11.13
C VAL A 455 1.00 21.51 -10.46
N GLY A 456 0.85 22.15 -9.30
CA GLY A 456 1.93 22.82 -8.56
C GLY A 456 1.99 24.34 -8.78
N LYS A 457 1.23 24.88 -9.75
CA LYS A 457 1.02 26.32 -9.90
C LYS A 457 -0.09 26.81 -8.97
N SER A 458 -0.19 28.13 -8.78
CA SER A 458 -1.22 28.76 -7.93
C SER A 458 -2.65 28.45 -8.39
N ASN A 459 -2.84 28.27 -9.70
CA ASN A 459 -4.08 27.82 -10.31
C ASN A 459 -3.81 26.64 -11.23
N ILE A 460 -4.65 25.60 -11.13
CA ILE A 460 -4.63 24.45 -12.05
C ILE A 460 -5.60 24.76 -13.19
N LEU A 461 -5.08 24.77 -14.41
CA LEU A 461 -5.86 24.99 -15.63
C LEU A 461 -6.71 23.75 -15.94
N SER A 462 -7.94 23.98 -16.36
CA SER A 462 -8.89 22.93 -16.69
C SER A 462 -9.88 23.42 -17.73
N TYR A 463 -10.37 22.52 -18.59
CA TYR A 463 -11.58 22.75 -19.36
C TYR A 463 -12.79 22.18 -18.62
N LYS A 464 -13.81 23.01 -18.46
CA LYS A 464 -15.14 22.62 -17.97
C LYS A 464 -16.08 22.55 -19.18
N CYS A 465 -16.45 21.34 -19.56
CA CYS A 465 -17.38 21.05 -20.65
C CYS A 465 -18.77 20.72 -20.12
N ASN A 466 -19.79 21.19 -20.82
CA ASN A 466 -21.19 20.83 -20.63
C ASN A 466 -21.86 20.68 -22.01
N LYS A 467 -23.16 20.40 -22.06
CA LYS A 467 -23.89 20.20 -23.32
C LYS A 467 -23.81 21.38 -24.31
N ILE A 468 -23.60 22.60 -23.81
CA ILE A 468 -23.64 23.85 -24.58
C ILE A 468 -22.22 24.21 -25.06
N ASP A 469 -21.25 24.19 -24.16
CA ASP A 469 -19.89 24.67 -24.41
C ASP A 469 -18.81 24.01 -23.55
N CYS A 470 -17.55 24.25 -23.94
CA CYS A 470 -16.35 23.94 -23.19
C CYS A 470 -15.58 25.23 -22.91
N ILE A 471 -15.42 25.60 -21.65
CA ILE A 471 -14.73 26.82 -21.24
C ILE A 471 -13.49 26.51 -20.39
N GLU A 472 -12.43 27.29 -20.56
CA GLU A 472 -11.25 27.21 -19.69
C GLU A 472 -11.58 27.81 -18.32
N VAL A 473 -11.22 27.11 -17.26
CA VAL A 473 -11.44 27.48 -15.87
C VAL A 473 -10.19 27.21 -15.03
N ASN A 474 -10.08 27.93 -13.92
CA ASN A 474 -9.07 27.68 -12.90
C ASN A 474 -9.70 26.89 -11.75
N ILE A 475 -9.08 25.77 -11.37
CA ILE A 475 -9.49 25.00 -10.20
C ILE A 475 -8.37 24.91 -9.17
N LYS A 476 -8.76 24.72 -7.91
CA LYS A 476 -7.82 24.44 -6.82
C LYS A 476 -7.64 22.93 -6.64
N ALA A 477 -6.50 22.54 -6.05
CA ALA A 477 -6.18 21.14 -5.76
C ALA A 477 -7.27 20.45 -4.93
N GLU A 478 -7.91 21.15 -3.98
CA GLU A 478 -8.98 20.57 -3.15
C GLU A 478 -10.22 20.21 -3.97
N LYS A 479 -10.58 21.04 -4.96
CA LYS A 479 -11.69 20.75 -5.88
C LYS A 479 -11.35 19.55 -6.75
N LEU A 480 -10.11 19.45 -7.21
CA LEU A 480 -9.65 18.31 -8.01
C LEU A 480 -9.67 17.00 -7.22
N ILE A 481 -9.17 16.99 -5.99
CA ILE A 481 -9.28 15.82 -5.09
C ILE A 481 -10.74 15.46 -4.83
N SER A 482 -11.63 16.45 -4.72
CA SER A 482 -13.07 16.19 -4.59
C SER A 482 -13.68 15.53 -5.83
N LEU A 483 -13.25 15.91 -7.05
CA LEU A 483 -13.75 15.31 -8.30
C LEU A 483 -13.38 13.83 -8.41
N MET A 484 -12.22 13.43 -7.89
CA MET A 484 -11.81 12.02 -7.89
C MET A 484 -12.52 11.18 -6.83
N LYS A 485 -13.14 11.81 -5.82
CA LYS A 485 -13.70 11.08 -4.66
C LYS A 485 -15.12 10.58 -4.90
N ASN A 486 -16.01 11.47 -5.34
CA ASN A 486 -17.43 11.20 -5.53
C ASN A 486 -17.95 12.13 -6.63
N THR A 487 -18.82 11.61 -7.50
CA THR A 487 -19.74 12.46 -8.24
C THR A 487 -20.76 13.07 -7.26
N ALA A 488 -20.95 14.39 -7.28
CA ALA A 488 -21.83 15.07 -6.33
C ALA A 488 -23.29 14.62 -6.51
N ILE A 489 -24.01 14.43 -5.39
CA ILE A 489 -25.39 13.90 -5.30
C ILE A 489 -26.45 14.92 -5.77
N ASP A 490 -26.06 16.17 -6.02
CA ASP A 490 -26.93 17.14 -6.67
C ASP A 490 -27.06 16.80 -8.16
N LEU A 491 -28.10 16.03 -8.50
CA LEU A 491 -28.44 15.63 -9.86
C LEU A 491 -28.58 16.82 -10.82
N GLU A 492 -28.83 18.02 -10.30
CA GLU A 492 -28.91 19.22 -11.12
C GLU A 492 -27.54 19.83 -11.46
N ASN A 493 -26.45 19.43 -10.78
CA ASN A 493 -25.11 19.99 -10.95
C ASN A 493 -23.98 18.95 -10.72
N ILE A 494 -24.07 17.80 -11.38
CA ILE A 494 -23.02 16.78 -11.32
C ILE A 494 -21.74 17.29 -11.96
N SER A 495 -20.60 17.05 -11.31
CA SER A 495 -19.26 17.31 -11.84
C SER A 495 -18.48 15.99 -11.91
N ILE A 496 -18.00 15.63 -13.09
CA ILE A 496 -17.26 14.40 -13.37
C ILE A 496 -15.86 14.76 -13.89
N PHE A 497 -14.87 13.97 -13.52
CA PHE A 497 -13.54 14.05 -14.13
C PHE A 497 -13.55 13.33 -15.48
N GLY A 498 -13.28 14.08 -16.55
CA GLY A 498 -13.28 13.59 -17.94
C GLY A 498 -11.95 13.08 -18.43
N GLY A 499 -10.84 13.56 -17.86
CA GLY A 499 -9.52 13.14 -18.31
C GLY A 499 -8.43 14.19 -18.12
N LEU A 500 -7.29 13.93 -18.75
CA LEU A 500 -6.15 14.84 -18.83
C LEU A 500 -5.97 15.36 -20.25
N TYR A 501 -5.48 16.60 -20.37
CA TYR A 501 -4.93 17.14 -21.61
C TYR A 501 -3.51 17.66 -21.37
N ASN A 502 -2.76 17.86 -22.46
CA ASN A 502 -1.34 18.23 -22.43
C ASN A 502 -0.45 17.25 -21.65
N ASP A 503 -0.80 15.96 -21.58
CA ASP A 503 0.05 14.91 -20.99
C ASP A 503 1.22 14.55 -21.94
N ASN A 504 2.11 15.52 -22.17
CA ASN A 504 3.27 15.41 -23.07
C ASN A 504 4.58 15.28 -22.29
N ASP A 505 4.52 15.03 -20.98
CA ASP A 505 5.67 15.13 -20.08
C ASP A 505 6.58 13.89 -20.19
N ASN A 506 7.33 13.79 -21.29
CA ASN A 506 8.43 12.83 -21.45
C ASN A 506 9.68 13.36 -20.73
N ASN A 507 9.60 13.50 -19.40
CA ASN A 507 10.73 13.86 -18.55
C ASN A 507 11.68 12.68 -18.26
N THR A 508 11.54 11.59 -19.01
CA THR A 508 12.34 10.36 -18.86
C THR A 508 13.01 10.02 -20.18
N GLU A 509 14.28 9.61 -20.09
CA GLU A 509 15.06 8.98 -21.15
C GLU A 509 15.43 7.55 -20.73
N SER A 510 15.81 6.73 -21.70
CA SER A 510 16.34 5.38 -21.48
C SER A 510 17.71 5.27 -22.16
N THR A 511 18.69 4.71 -21.45
CA THR A 511 19.98 4.33 -22.00
C THR A 511 20.11 2.81 -21.96
N TYR A 512 20.20 2.18 -23.13
CA TYR A 512 20.39 0.73 -23.25
C TYR A 512 21.82 0.32 -22.87
N ILE A 513 21.94 -0.76 -22.10
CA ILE A 513 23.21 -1.32 -21.63
C ILE A 513 23.39 -2.72 -22.21
N ASP A 514 24.14 -2.82 -23.31
CA ASP A 514 24.27 -4.03 -24.15
C ASP A 514 24.52 -5.33 -23.36
N PHE A 515 25.46 -5.30 -22.41
CA PHE A 515 25.88 -6.51 -21.69
C PHE A 515 24.91 -6.94 -20.59
N LEU A 516 23.97 -6.07 -20.22
CA LEU A 516 22.88 -6.36 -19.28
C LEU A 516 21.56 -6.68 -20.00
N ASP A 517 21.48 -6.45 -21.32
CA ASP A 517 20.26 -6.59 -22.11
C ASP A 517 19.06 -5.85 -21.48
N THR A 518 19.31 -4.63 -21.00
CA THR A 518 18.29 -3.81 -20.31
C THR A 518 18.56 -2.32 -20.46
N ASP A 519 17.51 -1.54 -20.25
CA ASP A 519 17.56 -0.08 -20.20
C ASP A 519 17.73 0.42 -18.77
N ILE A 520 18.59 1.43 -18.60
CA ILE A 520 18.55 2.30 -17.43
C ILE A 520 17.66 3.49 -17.77
N LYS A 521 16.54 3.63 -17.04
CA LYS A 521 15.66 4.80 -17.15
C LYS A 521 16.23 5.94 -16.31
N HIS A 522 16.19 7.16 -16.81
CA HIS A 522 16.73 8.30 -16.08
C HIS A 522 16.02 9.60 -16.45
N SER A 523 16.23 10.65 -15.66
CA SER A 523 15.67 11.97 -15.95
C SER A 523 16.18 12.53 -17.28
N LEU A 524 15.32 13.26 -17.99
CA LEU A 524 15.63 13.91 -19.26
C LEU A 524 16.86 14.83 -19.16
N GLY A 525 17.87 14.56 -19.99
CA GLY A 525 19.11 15.33 -20.08
C GLY A 525 20.19 14.91 -19.08
N SER A 526 19.93 13.93 -18.22
CA SER A 526 20.98 13.29 -17.42
C SER A 526 21.80 12.30 -18.25
N ARG A 527 23.00 11.92 -17.78
CA ARG A 527 23.95 11.11 -18.56
C ARG A 527 24.28 9.82 -17.83
N ILE A 528 24.03 8.72 -18.53
CA ILE A 528 24.50 7.38 -18.18
C ILE A 528 25.66 7.02 -19.12
N SER A 529 26.75 6.49 -18.57
CA SER A 529 27.88 5.99 -19.36
C SER A 529 28.43 4.71 -18.76
N TYR A 530 28.98 3.83 -19.60
CA TYR A 530 29.56 2.57 -19.18
C TYR A 530 31.06 2.52 -19.50
N ASP A 531 31.89 2.37 -18.47
CA ASP A 531 33.31 2.07 -18.59
C ASP A 531 33.48 0.55 -18.65
N GLN A 532 33.55 0.02 -19.88
CA GLN A 532 33.67 -1.41 -20.12
C GLN A 532 34.93 -2.04 -19.53
N LYS A 533 36.04 -1.27 -19.49
CA LYS A 533 37.34 -1.78 -19.00
C LYS A 533 37.27 -2.06 -17.50
N ASN A 534 36.65 -1.16 -16.75
CA ASN A 534 36.55 -1.24 -15.30
C ASN A 534 35.21 -1.83 -14.83
N ARG A 535 34.29 -2.13 -15.76
CA ARG A 535 32.91 -2.58 -15.49
C ARG A 535 32.14 -1.61 -14.59
N ILE A 536 32.24 -0.32 -14.89
CA ILE A 536 31.61 0.75 -14.09
C ILE A 536 30.49 1.43 -14.88
N ILE A 537 29.27 1.43 -14.35
CA ILE A 537 28.17 2.27 -14.86
C ILE A 537 28.18 3.58 -14.08
N LYS A 538 28.30 4.70 -14.79
CA LYS A 538 28.40 6.04 -14.22
C LYS A 538 27.16 6.85 -14.50
N PHE A 539 26.60 7.45 -13.46
CA PHE A 539 25.51 8.41 -13.51
C PHE A 539 25.99 9.78 -13.05
N LYS A 540 25.82 10.81 -13.89
CA LYS A 540 26.15 12.18 -13.53
C LYS A 540 24.89 12.97 -13.23
N GLN A 541 24.70 13.33 -11.96
CA GLN A 541 23.58 14.15 -11.52
C GLN A 541 23.86 15.63 -11.82
N SER A 542 23.01 16.27 -12.63
CA SER A 542 23.18 17.67 -13.05
C SER A 542 22.19 18.61 -12.38
N LYS A 543 20.98 18.13 -12.08
CA LYS A 543 19.93 18.81 -11.31
C LYS A 543 19.65 18.06 -10.01
N TYR A 544 19.12 18.75 -9.01
CA TYR A 544 18.88 18.17 -7.69
C TYR A 544 17.94 16.96 -7.71
N ASN A 545 16.99 16.95 -8.64
CA ASN A 545 15.97 15.92 -8.80
C ASN A 545 16.27 14.94 -9.95
N ASP A 546 17.48 14.97 -10.51
CA ASP A 546 17.88 13.96 -11.49
C ASP A 546 17.99 12.59 -10.81
N TRP A 547 17.47 11.57 -11.49
CA TRP A 547 17.39 10.20 -10.98
C TRP A 547 17.74 9.19 -12.08
N ALA A 548 18.17 8.01 -11.68
CA ALA A 548 18.37 6.84 -12.53
C ALA A 548 17.75 5.61 -11.86
N LEU A 549 17.18 4.71 -12.66
CA LEU A 549 16.55 3.46 -12.25
C LEU A 549 17.07 2.31 -13.10
N LEU A 550 17.70 1.35 -12.45
CA LEU A 550 17.94 0.01 -13.00
C LEU A 550 16.87 -0.93 -12.45
N SER A 551 16.26 -1.76 -13.30
CA SER A 551 15.24 -2.69 -12.82
C SER A 551 15.21 -4.03 -13.54
N ASN A 552 14.66 -5.05 -12.86
CA ASN A 552 14.35 -6.37 -13.43
C ASN A 552 15.56 -7.08 -14.07
N VAL A 553 16.71 -7.03 -13.41
CA VAL A 553 17.95 -7.58 -13.98
C VAL A 553 18.82 -8.24 -12.91
N LYS A 554 19.57 -9.25 -13.32
CA LYS A 554 20.66 -9.81 -12.51
C LYS A 554 21.97 -9.14 -12.90
N ILE A 555 22.69 -8.61 -11.92
CA ILE A 555 23.99 -7.98 -12.15
C ILE A 555 25.10 -8.76 -11.47
N ASN A 556 26.22 -8.91 -12.18
CA ASN A 556 27.36 -9.71 -11.72
C ASN A 556 28.67 -8.95 -11.89
N ASN A 557 29.31 -8.66 -10.76
CA ASN A 557 30.61 -8.00 -10.66
C ASN A 557 30.65 -6.69 -11.46
N ILE A 558 29.72 -5.79 -11.16
CA ILE A 558 29.58 -4.45 -11.77
C ILE A 558 29.72 -3.42 -10.65
N SER A 559 30.33 -2.29 -10.95
CA SER A 559 30.31 -1.14 -10.06
C SER A 559 29.38 -0.05 -10.59
N PHE A 560 28.64 0.60 -9.71
CA PHE A 560 27.86 1.79 -10.01
C PHE A 560 28.50 2.99 -9.34
N GLU A 561 28.67 4.08 -10.08
CA GLU A 561 29.19 5.34 -9.56
C GLU A 561 28.23 6.49 -9.90
N MET A 562 27.75 7.19 -8.87
CA MET A 562 27.06 8.46 -9.04
C MET A 562 27.95 9.61 -8.54
N ILE A 563 28.06 10.66 -9.36
CA ILE A 563 28.68 11.92 -8.95
C ILE A 563 27.67 13.04 -9.19
N SER A 564 27.44 13.84 -8.16
CA SER A 564 26.63 15.04 -8.25
C SER A 564 27.51 16.29 -8.24
N ASP A 565 27.40 17.10 -9.29
CA ASP A 565 28.01 18.44 -9.33
C ASP A 565 27.09 19.49 -8.68
N TYR A 566 25.92 19.06 -8.19
CA TYR A 566 24.89 19.96 -7.70
C TYR A 566 25.29 20.59 -6.36
N LYS A 567 25.42 21.93 -6.36
CA LYS A 567 25.50 22.76 -5.16
C LYS A 567 24.17 23.46 -5.00
N LYS A 568 23.37 23.07 -4.00
CA LYS A 568 22.07 23.70 -3.76
C LYS A 568 22.22 25.20 -3.56
N ILE A 569 21.61 25.98 -4.46
CA ILE A 569 21.31 27.38 -4.18
C ILE A 569 20.09 27.36 -3.25
N ILE A 570 20.27 27.92 -2.06
CA ILE A 570 19.28 27.98 -0.99
C ILE A 570 18.17 28.97 -1.40
N ASN A 571 17.29 28.57 -2.32
CA ASN A 571 16.03 29.29 -2.53
C ASN A 571 14.89 28.27 -2.51
N GLU A 572 14.23 28.21 -1.35
CA GLU A 572 12.79 28.01 -1.08
C GLU A 572 11.92 27.00 -1.86
N GLU A 573 12.47 26.14 -2.73
CA GLU A 573 11.66 25.06 -3.30
C GLU A 573 11.44 23.96 -2.26
N LYS A 574 10.15 23.75 -1.95
CA LYS A 574 9.69 22.67 -1.07
C LYS A 574 10.05 21.35 -1.72
N ILE A 575 11.01 20.64 -1.13
CA ILE A 575 11.50 19.38 -1.64
C ILE A 575 10.38 18.34 -1.54
N GLU A 576 10.02 17.74 -2.66
CA GLU A 576 9.08 16.62 -2.69
C GLU A 576 9.81 15.33 -2.28
N ARG A 577 9.15 14.49 -1.48
CA ARG A 577 9.76 13.26 -0.92
C ARG A 577 10.08 12.21 -1.97
N PHE A 578 9.31 12.17 -3.05
CA PHE A 578 9.50 11.26 -4.16
C PHE A 578 9.19 11.99 -5.47
N ASN A 579 9.74 11.52 -6.57
CA ASN A 579 9.44 12.04 -7.91
C ASN A 579 8.05 11.56 -8.42
N GLU A 580 7.65 12.00 -9.61
CA GLU A 580 6.35 11.61 -10.20
C GLU A 580 6.22 10.12 -10.57
N TYR A 581 7.26 9.31 -10.36
CA TYR A 581 7.27 7.85 -10.53
C TYR A 581 7.30 7.10 -9.18
N GLY A 582 7.27 7.84 -8.06
CA GLY A 582 7.33 7.26 -6.72
C GLY A 582 8.74 6.85 -6.28
N LEU A 583 9.79 7.26 -6.98
CA LEU A 583 11.19 7.02 -6.61
C LEU A 583 11.69 8.10 -5.65
N THR A 584 12.47 7.68 -4.65
CA THR A 584 13.05 8.53 -3.60
C THR A 584 14.53 8.78 -3.81
N GLY A 585 15.23 7.79 -4.38
CA GLY A 585 16.67 7.83 -4.61
C GLY A 585 17.10 8.61 -5.86
N CYS A 586 18.34 9.10 -5.83
CA CYS A 586 19.02 9.53 -7.05
C CYS A 586 19.47 8.33 -7.89
N LEU A 587 19.99 7.29 -7.23
CA LEU A 587 20.27 6.00 -7.86
C LEU A 587 19.31 4.95 -7.29
N ASN A 588 18.48 4.37 -8.13
CA ASN A 588 17.44 3.42 -7.73
C ASN A 588 17.69 2.04 -8.34
N PHE A 589 17.52 1.01 -7.54
CA PHE A 589 17.56 -0.38 -7.96
C PHE A 589 16.23 -1.05 -7.58
N LEU A 590 15.51 -1.57 -8.57
CA LEU A 590 14.21 -2.22 -8.35
C LEU A 590 14.22 -3.63 -8.91
N GLN A 591 13.98 -4.66 -8.08
CA GLN A 591 13.97 -6.05 -8.55
C GLN A 591 15.29 -6.45 -9.23
N VAL A 592 16.39 -6.05 -8.59
CA VAL A 592 17.76 -6.37 -9.01
C VAL A 592 18.30 -7.52 -8.16
N ASP A 593 18.85 -8.54 -8.82
CA ASP A 593 19.61 -9.63 -8.17
C ASP A 593 21.11 -9.31 -8.22
N PHE A 594 21.69 -8.97 -7.07
CA PHE A 594 23.06 -8.53 -6.91
C PHE A 594 24.03 -9.70 -6.74
N VAL A 595 25.11 -9.70 -7.51
CA VAL A 595 26.25 -10.61 -7.33
C VAL A 595 27.54 -9.77 -7.36
N ASP A 596 28.26 -9.73 -6.24
CA ASP A 596 29.56 -9.05 -6.07
C ASP A 596 29.58 -7.60 -6.61
N THR A 597 28.50 -6.87 -6.37
CA THR A 597 28.33 -5.49 -6.88
C THR A 597 28.95 -4.47 -5.93
N LYS A 598 29.43 -3.34 -6.48
CA LYS A 598 29.84 -2.17 -5.70
C LYS A 598 29.01 -0.96 -6.07
N ILE A 599 28.59 -0.17 -5.09
CA ILE A 599 27.81 1.05 -5.31
C ILE A 599 28.55 2.19 -4.63
N LYS A 600 28.81 3.26 -5.38
CA LYS A 600 29.46 4.46 -4.87
C LYS A 600 28.69 5.70 -5.27
N THR A 601 28.42 6.57 -4.32
CA THR A 601 27.78 7.86 -4.56
C THR A 601 28.55 8.98 -3.86
N SER A 602 28.63 10.14 -4.51
CA SER A 602 29.18 11.35 -3.92
C SER A 602 28.27 12.54 -4.24
N GLY A 603 27.75 13.18 -3.19
CA GLY A 603 26.68 14.15 -3.27
C GLY A 603 25.32 13.49 -3.50
N GLY A 604 24.43 14.23 -4.16
CA GLY A 604 23.04 13.83 -4.40
C GLY A 604 22.09 14.92 -3.93
N GLY A 605 21.01 15.17 -4.67
CA GLY A 605 19.98 16.17 -4.30
C GLY A 605 18.60 15.59 -3.99
N CYS A 606 18.46 14.26 -4.10
CA CYS A 606 17.22 13.53 -3.85
C CYS A 606 17.05 13.26 -2.36
N GLU A 607 15.96 12.59 -1.99
CA GLU A 607 15.71 12.22 -0.61
C GLU A 607 16.65 11.09 -0.17
N ASP A 608 16.83 10.06 -1.00
CA ASP A 608 17.93 9.09 -0.83
C ASP A 608 19.06 9.33 -1.84
N SER A 609 20.31 9.12 -1.44
CA SER A 609 21.39 8.97 -2.43
C SER A 609 21.28 7.64 -3.19
N VAL A 610 20.94 6.56 -2.48
CA VAL A 610 20.70 5.22 -3.05
C VAL A 610 19.41 4.64 -2.47
N ASN A 611 18.49 4.20 -3.32
CA ASN A 611 17.30 3.45 -2.91
C ASN A 611 17.28 2.06 -3.56
N ILE A 612 17.16 1.01 -2.77
CA ILE A 612 17.11 -0.38 -3.23
C ILE A 612 15.76 -0.98 -2.82
N ILE A 613 14.99 -1.49 -3.79
CA ILE A 613 13.60 -1.90 -3.59
C ILE A 613 13.38 -3.31 -4.15
N ASP A 614 12.77 -4.18 -3.35
CA ASP A 614 12.33 -5.54 -3.77
C ASP A 614 13.48 -6.33 -4.43
N SER A 615 14.66 -6.27 -3.82
CA SER A 615 15.93 -6.70 -4.41
C SER A 615 16.59 -7.79 -3.58
N THR A 616 17.41 -8.63 -4.22
CA THR A 616 18.04 -9.78 -3.57
C THR A 616 19.53 -9.88 -3.86
N GLY A 617 20.27 -10.65 -3.06
CA GLY A 617 21.62 -11.08 -3.39
C GLY A 617 22.72 -10.50 -2.51
N ASN A 618 23.94 -10.39 -3.05
CA ASN A 618 25.15 -10.00 -2.32
C ASN A 618 25.79 -8.75 -2.91
N ILE A 619 26.09 -7.78 -2.04
CA ILE A 619 26.76 -6.53 -2.38
C ILE A 619 28.10 -6.48 -1.64
N GLU A 620 29.18 -6.26 -2.38
CA GLU A 620 30.54 -6.24 -1.85
C GLU A 620 30.81 -4.95 -1.07
N GLU A 621 30.39 -3.80 -1.61
CA GLU A 621 30.59 -2.51 -0.96
C GLU A 621 29.51 -1.50 -1.37
N ILE A 622 28.98 -0.76 -0.40
CA ILE A 622 28.22 0.48 -0.63
C ILE A 622 28.96 1.62 0.03
N ASN A 623 29.28 2.67 -0.74
CA ASN A 623 30.01 3.84 -0.29
C ASN A 623 29.27 5.12 -0.66
N VAL A 624 28.73 5.83 0.33
CA VAL A 624 27.96 7.06 0.15
C VAL A 624 28.63 8.20 0.89
N ASP A 625 28.98 9.27 0.16
CA ASP A 625 29.59 10.46 0.73
C ASP A 625 28.76 11.72 0.43
N ASN A 626 28.54 12.57 1.43
CA ASN A 626 27.83 13.86 1.32
C ASN A 626 26.38 13.75 0.82
N ALA A 627 25.58 12.83 1.37
CA ALA A 627 24.15 12.71 1.04
C ALA A 627 23.34 13.93 1.50
N PHE A 628 22.38 14.39 0.69
CA PHE A 628 21.55 15.57 1.01
C PHE A 628 20.49 15.30 2.07
N SER A 629 19.98 14.08 2.19
CA SER A 629 19.17 13.62 3.32
C SER A 629 19.68 12.24 3.73
N ASP A 630 19.02 11.18 3.27
CA ASP A 630 19.31 9.80 3.67
C ASP A 630 20.34 9.22 2.70
N ALA A 631 21.31 8.49 3.23
CA ALA A 631 22.40 7.98 2.39
C ALA A 631 22.00 6.72 1.63
N LEU A 632 21.36 5.79 2.33
CA LEU A 632 20.98 4.48 1.80
C LEU A 632 19.65 4.06 2.43
N ASP A 633 18.65 3.89 1.59
CA ASP A 633 17.35 3.32 1.95
C ASP A 633 17.16 1.98 1.23
N ILE A 634 16.78 0.96 1.98
CA ILE A 634 16.55 -0.39 1.47
C ILE A 634 15.18 -0.89 1.95
N ASP A 635 14.31 -1.09 0.96
CA ASP A 635 12.92 -1.48 1.14
C ASP A 635 12.65 -2.87 0.59
N PHE A 636 11.85 -3.67 1.30
CA PHE A 636 11.27 -4.93 0.81
C PHE A 636 12.30 -5.94 0.28
N SER A 637 13.55 -5.90 0.76
CA SER A 637 14.67 -6.61 0.13
C SER A 637 15.27 -7.71 1.02
N ASP A 638 16.01 -8.65 0.40
CA ASP A 638 16.77 -9.70 1.09
C ASP A 638 18.25 -9.63 0.64
N LEU A 639 19.08 -8.94 1.43
CA LEU A 639 20.42 -8.55 1.02
C LEU A 639 21.49 -8.93 2.05
N LYS A 640 22.63 -9.38 1.52
CA LYS A 640 23.89 -9.51 2.25
C LYS A 640 24.86 -8.44 1.76
N VAL A 641 25.27 -7.54 2.63
CA VAL A 641 26.21 -6.47 2.31
C VAL A 641 27.49 -6.65 3.11
N LYS A 642 28.60 -6.86 2.42
CA LYS A 642 29.87 -7.08 3.12
C LYS A 642 30.37 -5.79 3.78
N LYS A 643 30.24 -4.65 3.12
CA LYS A 643 30.72 -3.38 3.67
C LYS A 643 29.83 -2.20 3.31
N ILE A 644 29.48 -1.41 4.32
CA ILE A 644 28.81 -0.12 4.17
C ILE A 644 29.73 0.98 4.71
N LEU A 645 29.96 2.00 3.90
CA LEU A 645 30.74 3.19 4.22
C LEU A 645 29.86 4.40 3.98
N VAL A 646 29.53 5.17 5.03
CA VAL A 646 28.77 6.40 4.88
C VAL A 646 29.47 7.54 5.62
N THR A 647 29.65 8.65 4.91
CA THR A 647 30.18 9.90 5.46
C THR A 647 29.28 11.08 5.12
N LYS A 648 28.93 11.90 6.13
CA LYS A 648 28.24 13.19 5.96
C LYS A 648 26.85 13.08 5.33
N ALA A 649 26.03 12.18 5.85
CA ALA A 649 24.59 12.17 5.55
C ALA A 649 23.89 13.24 6.38
N LYS A 650 22.95 14.00 5.81
CA LYS A 650 22.21 15.03 6.58
C LYS A 650 21.04 14.48 7.39
N ASN A 651 20.68 13.23 7.18
CA ASN A 651 19.68 12.51 7.96
C ASN A 651 20.22 11.11 8.31
N ASP A 652 19.47 10.03 8.02
CA ASP A 652 19.88 8.67 8.39
C ASP A 652 20.95 8.13 7.42
N CYS A 653 21.96 7.45 7.97
CA CYS A 653 23.02 6.84 7.16
C CYS A 653 22.59 5.51 6.52
N LEU A 654 21.71 4.77 7.18
CA LEU A 654 21.12 3.53 6.70
C LEU A 654 19.68 3.43 7.24
N ASP A 655 18.67 3.50 6.36
CA ASP A 655 17.26 3.19 6.70
C ASP A 655 16.85 1.88 6.04
N LEU A 656 16.12 1.05 6.79
CA LEU A 656 15.77 -0.32 6.42
C LEU A 656 14.31 -0.58 6.74
N SER A 657 13.53 -1.06 5.76
CA SER A 657 12.12 -1.41 5.95
C SER A 657 11.75 -2.75 5.29
N PHE A 658 10.85 -3.52 5.93
CA PHE A 658 10.21 -4.74 5.42
C PHE A 658 11.13 -5.80 4.77
N GLY A 659 12.35 -6.01 5.28
CA GLY A 659 13.29 -6.94 4.64
C GLY A 659 14.16 -7.74 5.59
N LYS A 660 15.07 -8.51 4.99
CA LYS A 660 16.08 -9.33 5.67
C LYS A 660 17.45 -8.86 5.26
N TYR A 661 18.23 -8.43 6.24
CA TYR A 661 19.45 -7.69 6.00
C TYR A 661 20.58 -8.24 6.84
N PHE A 662 21.66 -8.66 6.19
CA PHE A 662 22.89 -9.09 6.84
C PHE A 662 24.04 -8.19 6.41
N VAL A 663 24.67 -7.51 7.37
CA VAL A 663 25.79 -6.58 7.11
C VAL A 663 27.04 -7.03 7.86
N ASN A 664 28.15 -7.32 7.16
CA ASN A 664 29.36 -7.71 7.89
C ASN A 664 29.94 -6.50 8.62
N GLU A 665 30.19 -5.40 7.91
CA GLU A 665 30.78 -4.20 8.51
C GLU A 665 30.07 -2.93 8.02
N ALA A 666 29.67 -2.07 8.95
CA ALA A 666 29.20 -0.71 8.66
C ALA A 666 30.07 0.33 9.37
N PHE A 667 30.58 1.30 8.61
CA PHE A 667 31.32 2.45 9.14
C PHE A 667 30.56 3.72 8.77
N LEU A 668 30.00 4.36 9.78
CA LEU A 668 29.00 5.41 9.64
C LEU A 668 29.51 6.64 10.38
N LYS A 669 29.69 7.75 9.67
CA LYS A 669 30.29 8.95 10.24
C LYS A 669 29.55 10.20 9.82
N GLU A 670 29.36 11.11 10.77
CA GLU A 670 28.71 12.41 10.54
C GLU A 670 27.29 12.20 9.95
N CYS A 671 26.49 11.32 10.57
CA CYS A 671 25.08 11.12 10.23
C CYS A 671 24.23 12.18 10.94
N GLY A 672 23.33 12.84 10.22
CA GLY A 672 22.56 13.96 10.75
C GLY A 672 21.54 13.57 11.81
N ASP A 673 21.00 12.36 11.76
CA ASP A 673 20.11 11.81 12.79
C ASP A 673 20.58 10.44 13.27
N LYS A 674 20.41 9.36 12.48
CA LYS A 674 20.76 8.00 12.93
C LYS A 674 21.86 7.37 12.09
N GLY A 675 22.74 6.62 12.76
CA GLY A 675 23.65 5.71 12.09
C GLY A 675 22.86 4.63 11.35
N VAL A 676 22.09 3.83 12.08
CA VAL A 676 21.21 2.81 11.49
C VAL A 676 19.79 2.94 12.04
N SER A 677 18.83 3.02 11.12
CA SER A 677 17.38 2.98 11.37
C SER A 677 16.83 1.66 10.81
N ILE A 678 16.28 0.82 11.69
CA ILE A 678 15.68 -0.47 11.32
C ILE A 678 14.20 -0.44 11.70
N GLY A 679 13.32 -0.39 10.72
CA GLY A 679 11.88 -0.30 10.92
C GLY A 679 11.06 -1.42 10.30
N GLU A 680 9.75 -1.33 10.55
CA GLU A 680 8.69 -2.04 9.84
C GLU A 680 8.96 -3.53 9.60
N THR A 681 8.93 -4.34 10.68
CA THR A 681 9.12 -5.80 10.64
C THR A 681 10.45 -6.32 10.05
N SER A 682 11.43 -5.44 9.83
CA SER A 682 12.73 -5.87 9.28
C SER A 682 13.49 -6.79 10.24
N GLU A 683 14.16 -7.79 9.67
CA GLU A 683 15.15 -8.62 10.35
C GLU A 683 16.56 -8.14 9.96
N PHE A 684 17.27 -7.50 10.89
CA PHE A 684 18.61 -6.97 10.67
C PHE A 684 19.64 -7.70 11.53
N GLN A 685 20.73 -8.10 10.89
CA GLN A 685 21.89 -8.70 11.54
C GLN A 685 23.16 -7.98 11.09
N ALA A 686 24.02 -7.64 12.04
CA ALA A 686 25.33 -7.06 11.72
C ALA A 686 26.45 -7.63 12.58
N LEU A 687 27.60 -7.96 11.95
CA LEU A 687 28.77 -8.42 12.69
C LEU A 687 29.48 -7.25 13.38
N LYS A 688 29.53 -6.09 12.71
CA LYS A 688 30.24 -4.91 13.22
C LYS A 688 29.64 -3.61 12.72
N ILE A 689 29.32 -2.72 13.65
CA ILE A 689 28.92 -1.34 13.36
C ILE A 689 29.84 -0.40 14.12
N ILE A 690 30.46 0.53 13.41
CA ILE A 690 31.20 1.67 13.98
C ILE A 690 30.46 2.94 13.57
N ALA A 691 29.92 3.64 14.56
CA ALA A 691 29.24 4.92 14.38
C ALA A 691 30.02 6.04 15.06
N SER A 692 30.20 7.17 14.37
CA SER A 692 30.85 8.34 14.95
C SER A 692 30.20 9.66 14.53
N ASP A 693 30.17 10.62 15.45
CA ASP A 693 29.62 11.96 15.22
C ASP A 693 28.16 11.90 14.70
N THR A 694 27.30 11.12 15.37
CA THR A 694 25.87 10.93 15.02
C THR A 694 24.99 11.17 16.23
N ASN A 695 23.74 11.58 16.05
CA ASN A 695 22.82 11.78 17.17
C ASN A 695 22.43 10.42 17.79
N ILE A 696 21.97 9.47 16.98
CA ILE A 696 21.62 8.12 17.40
C ILE A 696 22.53 7.10 16.70
N GLY A 697 22.98 6.08 17.43
CA GLY A 697 23.77 4.98 16.89
C GLY A 697 22.91 3.99 16.13
N ILE A 698 22.06 3.26 16.85
CA ILE A 698 21.14 2.25 16.31
C ILE A 698 19.72 2.50 16.83
N SER A 699 18.74 2.48 15.92
CA SER A 699 17.32 2.55 16.22
C SER A 699 16.58 1.32 15.69
N SER A 700 15.93 0.54 16.56
CA SER A 700 15.04 -0.57 16.17
C SER A 700 13.58 -0.23 16.50
N LYS A 701 12.76 -0.01 15.46
CA LYS A 701 11.36 0.42 15.57
C LYS A 701 10.36 -0.53 14.91
N ASP A 702 9.10 -0.41 15.30
CA ASP A 702 7.95 -0.92 14.53
C ASP A 702 8.03 -2.43 14.18
N SER A 703 8.04 -3.27 15.21
CA SER A 703 8.17 -4.74 15.12
C SER A 703 9.49 -5.26 14.53
N SER A 704 10.51 -4.43 14.33
CA SER A 704 11.79 -4.92 13.80
C SER A 704 12.56 -5.76 14.81
N LEU A 705 13.37 -6.68 14.28
CA LEU A 705 14.29 -7.54 15.02
C LEU A 705 15.71 -7.23 14.59
N SER A 706 16.52 -6.68 15.49
CA SER A 706 17.91 -6.29 15.23
C SER A 706 18.87 -7.06 16.13
N LYS A 707 19.89 -7.70 15.54
CA LYS A 707 20.94 -8.44 16.26
C LYS A 707 22.33 -7.95 15.84
N ILE A 708 23.08 -7.39 16.76
CA ILE A 708 24.36 -6.73 16.50
C ILE A 708 25.47 -7.39 17.32
N ASP A 709 26.45 -7.99 16.66
CA ASP A 709 27.51 -8.70 17.37
C ASP A 709 28.52 -7.75 18.02
N TYR A 710 28.86 -6.65 17.35
CA TYR A 710 29.76 -5.62 17.90
C TYR A 710 29.34 -4.21 17.47
N PHE A 711 29.11 -3.34 18.45
CA PHE A 711 28.90 -1.92 18.22
C PHE A 711 29.99 -1.06 18.88
N SER A 712 30.50 -0.06 18.17
CA SER A 712 31.38 0.97 18.73
C SER A 712 30.85 2.34 18.37
N GLY A 713 30.61 3.16 19.40
CA GLY A 713 30.06 4.51 19.27
C GLY A 713 31.02 5.54 19.81
N ASN A 714 31.43 6.50 18.98
CA ASN A 714 32.23 7.65 19.40
C ASN A 714 31.48 8.96 19.13
N ASN A 715 31.31 9.81 20.14
CA ASN A 715 30.51 11.04 20.02
C ASN A 715 29.10 10.74 19.47
N VAL A 716 28.38 9.85 20.17
CA VAL A 716 27.00 9.44 19.88
C VAL A 716 26.13 9.85 21.06
N ASN A 717 25.04 10.60 20.83
CA ASN A 717 24.19 11.08 21.93
C ASN A 717 23.34 9.95 22.53
N ILE A 718 22.77 9.10 21.69
CA ILE A 718 22.00 7.91 22.10
C ILE A 718 22.57 6.71 21.36
N CYS A 719 23.24 5.79 22.07
CA CYS A 719 23.81 4.61 21.41
C CYS A 719 22.70 3.76 20.81
N TYR A 720 21.63 3.55 21.58
CA TYR A 720 20.56 2.61 21.27
C TYR A 720 19.19 3.21 21.55
N GLU A 721 18.28 3.07 20.60
CA GLU A 721 16.86 3.27 20.84
C GLU A 721 16.00 2.12 20.32
N SER A 722 14.91 1.83 21.03
CA SER A 722 13.89 0.91 20.54
C SER A 722 12.50 1.31 20.99
N TYR A 723 11.59 1.45 20.03
CA TYR A 723 10.26 2.00 20.27
C TYR A 723 9.25 1.60 19.19
N GLN A 724 7.97 1.75 19.50
CA GLN A 724 6.88 1.66 18.53
C GLN A 724 6.48 3.07 18.10
N LYS A 725 6.71 3.43 16.84
CA LYS A 725 6.34 4.72 16.24
C LYS A 725 4.95 4.69 15.63
N LYS A 726 4.66 3.60 14.91
CA LYS A 726 3.46 3.42 14.09
C LYS A 726 2.49 2.47 14.78
N GLN A 727 1.20 2.80 14.77
CA GLN A 727 0.18 2.04 15.50
C GLN A 727 -0.07 0.65 14.89
N GLU A 728 0.15 0.50 13.59
CA GLU A 728 0.02 -0.72 12.81
C GLU A 728 1.13 -1.75 13.10
N PHE A 729 2.14 -1.40 13.91
CA PHE A 729 3.21 -2.31 14.32
C PHE A 729 3.22 -2.53 15.85
N PHE A 730 4.23 -3.23 16.34
CA PHE A 730 4.50 -3.53 17.76
C PHE A 730 5.86 -2.95 18.17
N GLY A 731 6.30 -3.21 19.40
CA GLY A 731 7.62 -2.76 19.84
C GLY A 731 8.77 -3.38 19.05
N GLY A 732 9.84 -2.61 18.89
CA GLY A 732 11.09 -3.09 18.30
C GLY A 732 11.88 -3.97 19.26
N GLN A 733 12.81 -4.75 18.72
CA GLN A 733 13.67 -5.64 19.47
C GLN A 733 15.13 -5.44 19.05
N LEU A 734 15.98 -5.05 19.98
CA LEU A 734 17.40 -4.84 19.76
C LEU A 734 18.23 -5.72 20.70
N TYR A 735 19.09 -6.56 20.13
CA TYR A 735 20.01 -7.44 20.83
C TYR A 735 21.45 -7.08 20.44
N ILE A 736 22.31 -6.87 21.44
CA ILE A 736 23.70 -6.47 21.25
C ILE A 736 24.61 -7.38 22.05
N THR A 737 25.54 -8.05 21.37
CA THR A 737 26.44 -9.01 22.00
C THR A 737 27.63 -8.31 22.68
N LYS A 738 28.26 -7.35 22.00
CA LYS A 738 29.40 -6.58 22.52
C LYS A 738 29.28 -5.12 22.15
N ASP A 739 29.61 -4.24 23.08
CA ASP A 739 29.64 -2.82 22.81
C ASP A 739 30.86 -2.08 23.40
N ASN A 740 31.16 -0.96 22.76
CA ASN A 740 32.07 0.07 23.25
C ASN A 740 31.49 1.45 22.91
N CYS A 741 30.40 1.83 23.55
CA CYS A 741 29.85 3.18 23.42
C CYS A 741 30.29 4.05 24.61
N ILE A 742 31.02 5.15 24.34
CA ILE A 742 31.66 5.97 25.38
C ILE A 742 30.64 6.61 26.35
N PHE A 743 29.42 6.85 25.87
CA PHE A 743 28.31 7.39 26.64
C PHE A 743 27.08 6.49 26.43
N GLU A 744 26.90 5.47 27.27
CA GLU A 744 25.81 4.48 27.14
C GLU A 744 24.42 5.09 27.44
N THR A 745 23.90 5.91 26.53
CA THR A 745 22.52 6.43 26.62
C THR A 745 21.59 5.50 25.84
N ILE A 746 20.61 4.94 26.55
CA ILE A 746 19.62 3.99 26.02
C ILE A 746 18.23 4.62 26.12
N SER A 747 17.48 4.64 25.01
CA SER A 747 16.09 5.09 24.96
C SER A 747 15.17 3.92 24.62
N LYS A 748 14.14 3.67 25.42
CA LYS A 748 13.23 2.55 25.19
C LYS A 748 11.82 2.85 25.66
N ASP A 749 10.82 2.53 24.84
CA ASP A 749 9.43 2.60 25.26
C ASP A 749 8.97 1.34 26.03
N ASN A 750 7.70 1.31 26.43
CA ASN A 750 7.13 0.21 27.20
C ASN A 750 6.80 -1.03 26.35
N ASN A 751 6.80 -0.89 25.03
CA ASN A 751 6.42 -1.94 24.09
C ASN A 751 7.65 -2.70 23.56
N SER A 752 8.84 -2.10 23.67
CA SER A 752 10.06 -2.57 23.02
C SER A 752 11.06 -3.24 23.96
N ILE A 753 12.09 -3.85 23.37
CA ILE A 753 13.14 -4.60 24.07
C ILE A 753 14.51 -4.11 23.61
N ILE A 754 15.40 -3.90 24.58
CA ILE A 754 16.85 -3.76 24.34
C ILE A 754 17.54 -4.72 25.30
N ILE A 755 18.40 -5.59 24.77
CA ILE A 755 19.26 -6.51 25.54
C ILE A 755 20.71 -6.32 25.09
N ILE A 756 21.59 -6.11 26.06
CA ILE A 756 23.04 -6.04 25.86
C ILE A 756 23.62 -7.17 26.71
N GLU A 757 24.36 -8.10 26.09
CA GLU A 757 25.03 -9.17 26.83
C GLU A 757 26.15 -8.56 27.70
N GLU A 758 26.19 -8.93 29.00
CA GLU A 758 27.13 -8.34 29.96
C GLU A 758 28.59 -8.51 29.51
N LYS A 759 29.38 -7.44 29.66
CA LYS A 759 30.84 -7.47 29.53
C LYS A 759 31.38 -8.53 30.51
N GLU A 760 32.02 -9.59 30.01
CA GLU A 760 33.00 -10.31 30.83
C GLU A 760 34.09 -9.30 31.20
N SER A 761 33.99 -8.75 32.42
CA SER A 761 35.03 -7.96 33.04
C SER A 761 36.22 -8.86 33.31
N ASN A 762 37.22 -8.80 32.43
CA ASN A 762 38.56 -9.33 32.67
C ASN A 762 39.56 -8.18 32.78
#